data_AF-A0A7R7ZWE0-F1
#
_entry.id   AF-A0A7R7ZWE0-F1
#
_cell.length_a   1.000
_cell.length_b   1.000
_cell.length_c   1.000
_cell.angle_alpha   90.00
_cell.angle_beta   90.00
_cell.angle_gamma   90.00
#
_symmetry.space_group_name_H-M   'P 1'
#
loop_
_entity.id
_entity.type
_entity.pdbx_description
1 polymer ?
#
loop_
_entity_poly.entity_id
_entity_poly.type
_entity_poly.pdbx_seq_one_letter_code
_entity_poly.pdbx_strand_id
1 'polypeptide(L)'
;MSYSSVAVRHFTAPKSLGSAMDSLRSNSTPETKIKPSSVPTSVNGGTSEPPKKGLTFANQDSLPKLPIPDLEQTCKRYLESLAPLQTLREQEETKAAVQDFLKSEGPILQEKLKTYASSKTSYIEQFWYDSYLNYDSPVVLNLNPFFLLEDDPTPARNNQVTRAASLVVSALSFVRAVRREELPPDTVRGTPLCMYQYSRLFGTARVPTDNGCVISQDPHAKHIVVLCRGQIYWFDVLDDNSDLIMNEKDIAVNLQVIIGDAEQTPIHDAAKGALGVLSTENRKVWSGLRDILTKDEGSNNAECLNIVDTALFVLCLDYTEPHNTSELCANMLCGTSEVVRGVQVGTCTNRWYDKLQIIVCKNGSAGINFEHTGVDGHTVLRFASDVYTDTILRFARTINGQAPTLWATSSPDPAKRDPRSFGNVSTTPRKLEWDMAPELSIALRFAESHLSDLLQQHEFQVLDFKGYGKNFITSMGFSPDAFVQMAFQAAYYGLYGRMENTYEPAMTKVFLHGRTEAIRTVTNECVDFIKTFWGDNPAEQKVSALRKATEKHTAITKDCSKGQGQDRHLYALYCLWQRSFDDGASSANNSVISSSNGYTSPVETASIESPKSSTSLSEDGLSSNGYSVRGMRTMPAIFSDAGWDKINTTVLSTSNCGNPCLRHFGFGPTSADGFGIGYIIKDDSISFCASSKHRQTARLMYTLESYLMEIRKLLRTVNHRPASPRTSRAREMEMIAERLQGDHRRGRIVRGDPGQLHRGAETPTTDSGELEDDGMGGCKLHLWKCVPLRLTTQLLTTESDGFFDAGMLLHALKGLNADRERDTEKPEKRRFVGKKLRLNDY
;
A
#
# COMPACT_ATOMS: atom_id res chain seq x y z
N MET A 1 -25.28 51.51 12.24
CA MET A 1 -26.13 50.43 12.78
C MET A 1 -27.00 49.89 11.65
N SER A 2 -26.73 48.66 11.21
CA SER A 2 -27.71 47.74 10.59
C SER A 2 -26.96 46.43 10.35
N TYR A 3 -27.27 45.40 11.16
CA TYR A 3 -26.74 44.06 11.05
C TYR A 3 -27.48 43.31 9.93
N SER A 4 -26.75 42.71 8.99
CA SER A 4 -27.30 41.76 8.03
C SER A 4 -27.03 40.34 8.50
N SER A 5 -28.09 39.54 8.53
CA SER A 5 -28.24 38.23 9.14
C SER A 5 -27.40 37.14 8.48
N VAL A 6 -26.52 36.52 9.26
CA VAL A 6 -25.90 35.21 8.95
C VAL A 6 -27.00 34.15 9.01
N ALA A 7 -27.29 33.50 7.88
CA ALA A 7 -28.17 32.34 7.85
C ALA A 7 -27.47 31.16 8.54
N VAL A 8 -27.86 30.88 9.78
CA VAL A 8 -27.45 29.70 10.54
C VAL A 8 -28.08 28.48 9.87
N ARG A 9 -27.27 27.64 9.22
CA ARG A 9 -27.70 26.31 8.78
C ARG A 9 -27.67 25.39 10.00
N HIS A 10 -28.85 24.92 10.42
CA HIS A 10 -28.96 23.93 11.49
C HIS A 10 -28.82 22.51 10.94
N PHE A 11 -28.11 21.64 11.68
CA PHE A 11 -28.11 20.20 11.45
C PHE A 11 -29.52 19.64 11.61
N THR A 12 -29.93 18.78 10.67
CA THR A 12 -31.22 18.08 10.74
C THR A 12 -30.96 16.64 11.16
N ALA A 13 -31.61 16.21 12.25
CA ALA A 13 -31.67 14.81 12.63
C ALA A 13 -32.36 13.99 11.51
N PRO A 14 -31.96 12.74 11.26
CA PRO A 14 -32.65 11.89 10.31
C PRO A 14 -34.10 11.65 10.77
N LYS A 15 -35.05 11.82 9.86
CA LYS A 15 -36.41 11.30 10.05
C LYS A 15 -36.39 9.83 9.63
N SER A 16 -37.02 8.94 10.39
CA SER A 16 -37.24 7.58 9.92
C SER A 16 -38.09 7.61 8.65
N LEU A 17 -37.62 6.95 7.59
CA LEU A 17 -38.24 6.97 6.27
C LEU A 17 -39.35 5.89 6.15
N GLY A 18 -40.21 5.80 7.17
CA GLY A 18 -41.23 4.76 7.30
C GLY A 18 -42.66 5.12 6.87
N SER A 19 -42.93 6.32 6.32
CA SER A 19 -44.33 6.73 6.05
C SER A 19 -44.61 7.31 4.65
N ALA A 20 -43.89 6.84 3.62
CA ALA A 20 -44.17 7.24 2.23
C ALA A 20 -44.36 6.05 1.27
N MET A 21 -44.92 4.94 1.74
CA MET A 21 -45.26 3.78 0.88
C MET A 21 -46.64 3.15 1.17
N ASP A 22 -47.61 3.94 1.64
CA ASP A 22 -49.01 3.46 1.79
C ASP A 22 -50.01 4.39 1.10
N SER A 23 -49.85 4.52 -0.22
CA SER A 23 -50.97 4.88 -1.08
C SER A 23 -50.56 4.57 -2.50
N LEU A 24 -50.99 3.41 -3.03
CA LEU A 24 -51.36 3.18 -4.44
C LEU A 24 -51.61 1.66 -4.64
N ARG A 25 -52.81 1.21 -4.28
CA ARG A 25 -53.46 0.05 -4.89
C ARG A 25 -54.92 0.39 -5.14
N SER A 26 -55.29 0.68 -6.39
CA SER A 26 -56.49 0.12 -7.03
C SER A 26 -56.71 0.68 -8.45
N ASN A 27 -56.94 -0.28 -9.37
CA ASN A 27 -57.88 -0.27 -10.51
C ASN A 27 -57.43 0.12 -11.94
N SER A 28 -57.34 -0.96 -12.73
CA SER A 28 -57.99 -1.27 -14.04
C SER A 28 -57.64 -0.52 -15.32
N THR A 29 -57.28 -1.34 -16.33
CA THR A 29 -57.10 -1.13 -17.77
C THR A 29 -58.36 -0.67 -18.52
N PRO A 30 -58.22 -0.10 -19.74
CA PRO A 30 -58.51 -0.90 -20.93
C PRO A 30 -57.57 -0.67 -22.14
N GLU A 31 -57.55 -1.68 -23.01
CA GLU A 31 -56.79 -1.83 -24.27
C GLU A 31 -57.24 -0.89 -25.40
N THR A 32 -56.34 -0.57 -26.35
CA THR A 32 -56.72 -0.54 -27.78
C THR A 32 -55.52 -0.74 -28.72
N LYS A 33 -55.70 -1.64 -29.69
CA LYS A 33 -54.77 -2.07 -30.74
C LYS A 33 -54.76 -1.09 -31.93
N ILE A 34 -53.60 -0.83 -32.54
CA ILE A 34 -53.52 -0.28 -33.92
C ILE A 34 -52.40 -0.97 -34.72
N LYS A 35 -52.71 -1.32 -35.97
CA LYS A 35 -51.82 -1.76 -37.06
C LYS A 35 -52.47 -1.27 -38.40
N PRO A 36 -51.79 -1.24 -39.56
CA PRO A 36 -50.91 -0.16 -40.03
C PRO A 36 -51.28 0.37 -41.45
N SER A 37 -50.78 1.53 -41.90
CA SER A 37 -50.70 1.84 -43.35
C SER A 37 -49.66 2.91 -43.75
N SER A 38 -48.75 2.47 -44.63
CA SER A 38 -48.14 3.13 -45.81
C SER A 38 -47.47 4.51 -45.77
N VAL A 39 -46.21 4.47 -46.19
CA VAL A 39 -45.18 5.48 -46.48
C VAL A 39 -45.59 6.47 -47.61
N PRO A 40 -44.99 7.67 -47.72
CA PRO A 40 -43.86 7.82 -48.67
C PRO A 40 -42.66 8.66 -48.17
N THR A 41 -41.49 8.03 -48.27
CA THR A 41 -40.16 8.51 -48.68
C THR A 41 -39.84 10.02 -48.66
N SER A 42 -38.90 10.40 -47.79
CA SER A 42 -37.67 11.09 -48.22
C SER A 42 -36.50 10.73 -47.29
N VAL A 43 -35.39 10.36 -47.92
CA VAL A 43 -34.15 9.88 -47.29
C VAL A 43 -33.30 11.10 -46.96
N ASN A 44 -32.91 11.25 -45.69
CA ASN A 44 -31.66 11.91 -45.33
C ASN A 44 -30.93 11.00 -44.35
N GLY A 45 -29.87 10.36 -44.84
CA GLY A 45 -29.02 9.48 -44.05
C GLY A 45 -28.27 10.27 -42.99
N GLY A 46 -28.74 10.20 -41.76
CA GLY A 46 -27.88 10.38 -40.59
C GLY A 46 -27.24 9.03 -40.29
N THR A 47 -25.99 8.84 -40.69
CA THR A 47 -25.14 7.80 -40.13
C THR A 47 -25.15 7.95 -38.61
N SER A 48 -25.78 7.00 -37.91
CA SER A 48 -25.56 6.83 -36.48
C SER A 48 -24.06 6.57 -36.30
N GLU A 49 -23.33 7.56 -35.76
CA GLU A 49 -21.95 7.31 -35.33
C GLU A 49 -21.98 6.09 -34.40
N PRO A 50 -21.11 5.08 -34.62
CA PRO A 50 -20.98 4.01 -33.64
C PRO A 50 -20.65 4.65 -32.28
N PRO A 51 -21.13 4.09 -31.15
CA PRO A 51 -20.78 4.60 -29.84
C PRO A 51 -19.26 4.74 -29.78
N LYS A 52 -18.77 5.97 -29.52
CA LYS A 52 -17.34 6.23 -29.40
C LYS A 52 -16.80 5.27 -28.35
N LYS A 53 -15.98 4.30 -28.78
CA LYS A 53 -15.26 3.43 -27.84
C LYS A 53 -14.49 4.33 -26.90
N GLY A 54 -14.63 4.10 -25.60
CA GLY A 54 -13.91 4.88 -24.60
C GLY A 54 -12.40 4.78 -24.81
N LEU A 55 -11.72 5.89 -24.55
CA LEU A 55 -10.29 6.04 -24.78
C LEU A 55 -9.48 5.22 -23.76
N THR A 56 -9.93 5.16 -22.50
CA THR A 56 -9.17 4.58 -21.38
C THR A 56 -8.82 3.11 -21.59
N PHE A 57 -9.75 2.30 -22.06
CA PHE A 57 -9.54 0.85 -22.26
C PHE A 57 -9.24 0.49 -23.73
N ALA A 58 -8.92 1.47 -24.58
CA ALA A 58 -8.76 1.27 -26.03
C ALA A 58 -7.70 0.21 -26.40
N ASN A 59 -6.69 0.01 -25.55
CA ASN A 59 -5.63 -0.99 -25.77
C ASN A 59 -5.86 -2.30 -24.99
N GLN A 60 -6.91 -2.40 -24.16
CA GLN A 60 -7.07 -3.52 -23.22
C GLN A 60 -7.14 -4.87 -23.96
N ASP A 61 -7.92 -4.94 -25.05
CA ASP A 61 -8.11 -6.17 -25.83
C ASP A 61 -6.88 -6.59 -26.66
N SER A 62 -5.92 -5.68 -26.88
CA SER A 62 -4.70 -5.96 -27.65
C SER A 62 -3.51 -6.38 -26.79
N LEU A 63 -3.64 -6.33 -25.46
CA LEU A 63 -2.57 -6.72 -24.54
C LEU A 63 -2.35 -8.23 -24.55
N PRO A 64 -1.09 -8.70 -24.56
CA PRO A 64 -0.80 -10.12 -24.46
C PRO A 64 -1.18 -10.66 -23.07
N LYS A 65 -1.62 -11.92 -23.00
CA LYS A 65 -1.77 -12.62 -21.70
C LYS A 65 -0.41 -12.75 -21.02
N LEU A 66 -0.40 -12.73 -19.69
CA LEU A 66 0.81 -12.99 -18.90
C LEU A 66 1.32 -14.41 -19.20
N PRO A 67 2.57 -14.59 -19.66
CA PRO A 67 3.10 -15.89 -20.01
C PRO A 67 3.31 -16.75 -18.76
N ILE A 68 3.07 -18.06 -18.89
CA ILE A 68 3.50 -19.04 -17.90
C ILE A 68 4.95 -19.42 -18.23
N PRO A 69 5.93 -19.22 -17.33
CA PRO A 69 7.31 -19.61 -17.58
C PRO A 69 7.48 -21.11 -17.78
N ASP A 70 8.60 -21.49 -18.40
CA ASP A 70 9.04 -22.88 -18.41
C ASP A 70 9.37 -23.38 -16.99
N LEU A 71 8.98 -24.62 -16.68
CA LEU A 71 9.11 -25.18 -15.33
C LEU A 71 10.57 -25.39 -14.93
N GLU A 72 11.39 -25.95 -15.81
CA GLU A 72 12.81 -26.19 -15.52
C GLU A 72 13.57 -24.87 -15.33
N GLN A 73 13.28 -23.87 -16.17
CA GLN A 73 13.85 -22.53 -16.02
C GLN A 73 13.42 -21.86 -14.71
N THR A 74 12.17 -22.05 -14.30
CA THR A 74 11.64 -21.54 -13.02
C THR A 74 12.38 -22.16 -11.84
N CYS A 75 12.49 -23.49 -11.83
CA CYS A 75 13.22 -24.23 -10.79
C CYS A 75 14.71 -23.86 -10.75
N LYS A 76 15.34 -23.63 -11.91
CA LYS A 76 16.71 -23.15 -11.99
C LYS A 76 16.87 -21.76 -11.35
N ARG A 77 16.00 -20.80 -11.69
CA ARG A 77 16.04 -19.44 -11.10
C ARG A 77 15.76 -19.45 -9.60
N TYR A 78 14.87 -20.34 -9.14
CA TYR A 78 14.61 -20.57 -7.72
C TYR A 78 15.87 -21.02 -6.97
N LEU A 79 16.58 -22.03 -7.49
CA LEU A 79 17.85 -22.49 -6.92
C LEU A 79 18.94 -21.40 -6.96
N GLU A 80 19.02 -20.62 -8.04
CA GLU A 80 19.97 -19.51 -8.15
C GLU A 80 19.70 -18.39 -7.13
N SER A 81 18.42 -18.11 -6.84
CA SER A 81 18.00 -17.08 -5.88
C SER A 81 18.23 -17.52 -4.43
N LEU A 82 18.19 -18.82 -4.15
CA LEU A 82 18.45 -19.39 -2.83
C LEU A 82 19.94 -19.63 -2.53
N ALA A 83 20.75 -19.89 -3.57
CA ALA A 83 22.17 -20.18 -3.43
C ALA A 83 22.95 -19.21 -2.51
N PRO A 84 22.78 -17.88 -2.58
CA PRO A 84 23.50 -16.97 -1.69
C PRO A 84 22.94 -16.89 -0.25
N LEU A 85 21.76 -17.47 0.00
CA LEU A 85 21.04 -17.45 1.29
C LEU A 85 21.15 -18.78 2.05
N GLN A 86 21.67 -19.82 1.41
CA GLN A 86 21.74 -21.17 1.96
C GLN A 86 23.18 -21.63 2.22
N THR A 87 23.34 -22.51 3.19
CA THR A 87 24.56 -23.30 3.34
C THR A 87 24.67 -24.33 2.22
N LEU A 88 25.87 -24.89 1.98
CA LEU A 88 26.06 -25.94 0.96
C LEU A 88 25.16 -27.15 1.19
N ARG A 89 24.92 -27.52 2.46
CA ARG A 89 24.05 -28.63 2.83
C ARG A 89 22.59 -28.32 2.49
N GLU A 90 22.09 -27.17 2.96
CA GLU A 90 20.71 -26.72 2.67
C GLU A 90 20.47 -26.65 1.15
N GLN A 91 21.43 -26.11 0.39
CA GLN A 91 21.32 -26.01 -1.06
C GLN A 91 21.24 -27.38 -1.74
N GLU A 92 21.97 -28.38 -1.25
CA GLU A 92 21.93 -29.73 -1.82
C GLU A 92 20.61 -30.44 -1.51
N GLU A 93 20.08 -30.24 -0.30
CA GLU A 93 18.74 -30.69 0.10
C GLU A 93 17.66 -30.03 -0.79
N THR A 94 17.72 -28.72 -1.00
CA THR A 94 16.79 -28.00 -1.90
C THR A 94 16.92 -28.48 -3.36
N LYS A 95 18.14 -28.73 -3.85
CA LYS A 95 18.32 -29.30 -5.21
C LYS A 95 17.69 -30.67 -5.35
N ALA A 96 17.83 -31.54 -4.34
CA ALA A 96 17.19 -32.85 -4.35
C ALA A 96 15.66 -32.69 -4.40
N ALA A 97 15.09 -31.82 -3.55
CA ALA A 97 13.65 -31.53 -3.55
C ALA A 97 13.15 -30.98 -4.91
N VAL A 98 13.92 -30.11 -5.57
CA VAL A 98 13.62 -29.59 -6.90
C VAL A 98 13.71 -30.68 -7.97
N GLN A 99 14.72 -31.55 -7.92
CA GLN A 99 14.87 -32.66 -8.87
C GLN A 99 13.72 -33.65 -8.75
N ASP A 100 13.28 -33.96 -7.53
CA ASP A 100 12.12 -34.81 -7.30
C ASP A 100 10.87 -34.14 -7.85
N PHE A 101 10.62 -32.88 -7.51
CA PHE A 101 9.48 -32.11 -8.02
C PHE A 101 9.41 -32.09 -9.55
N LEU A 102 10.53 -31.90 -10.25
CA LEU A 102 10.59 -31.91 -11.71
C LEU A 102 10.28 -33.28 -12.33
N LYS A 103 10.49 -34.38 -11.58
CA LYS A 103 10.19 -35.75 -12.02
C LYS A 103 8.76 -36.18 -11.70
N SER A 104 8.16 -35.65 -10.64
CA SER A 104 6.84 -36.06 -10.13
C SER A 104 5.75 -34.99 -10.28
N GLU A 105 5.50 -34.18 -9.25
CA GLU A 105 4.32 -33.32 -9.16
C GLU A 105 4.40 -32.09 -10.06
N GLY A 106 5.61 -31.60 -10.34
CA GLY A 106 5.87 -30.38 -11.11
C GLY A 106 5.23 -30.40 -12.50
N PRO A 107 5.52 -31.38 -13.36
CA PRO A 107 4.90 -31.49 -14.68
C PRO A 107 3.36 -31.57 -14.64
N ILE A 108 2.81 -32.25 -13.62
CA ILE A 108 1.36 -32.39 -13.44
C ILE A 108 0.74 -31.03 -13.09
N LEU A 109 1.33 -30.31 -12.13
CA LEU A 109 0.86 -28.98 -11.73
C LEU A 109 1.04 -27.96 -12.86
N GLN A 110 2.12 -28.07 -13.65
CA GLN A 110 2.36 -27.24 -14.82
C GLN A 110 1.23 -27.37 -15.86
N GLU A 111 0.82 -28.59 -16.19
CA GLU A 111 -0.28 -28.83 -17.13
C GLU A 111 -1.63 -28.39 -16.55
N LYS A 112 -1.86 -28.58 -15.25
CA LYS A 112 -3.03 -28.03 -14.56
C LYS A 112 -3.06 -26.49 -14.63
N LEU A 113 -1.92 -25.83 -14.47
CA LEU A 113 -1.82 -24.37 -14.56
C LEU A 113 -2.10 -23.87 -15.97
N LYS A 114 -1.56 -24.51 -17.00
CA LYS A 114 -1.87 -24.20 -18.40
C LYS A 114 -3.36 -24.38 -18.70
N THR A 115 -3.96 -25.46 -18.19
CA THR A 115 -5.40 -25.73 -18.32
C THR A 115 -6.23 -24.65 -17.64
N TYR A 116 -5.90 -24.31 -16.39
CA TYR A 116 -6.54 -23.22 -15.64
C TYR A 116 -6.46 -21.89 -16.40
N ALA A 117 -5.27 -21.53 -16.88
CA ALA A 117 -5.01 -20.25 -17.55
C ALA A 117 -5.72 -20.11 -18.91
N SER A 118 -6.07 -21.21 -19.58
CA SER A 118 -6.77 -21.17 -20.87
C SER A 118 -8.07 -20.35 -20.83
N SER A 119 -8.78 -20.44 -19.70
CA SER A 119 -10.07 -19.77 -19.45
C SER A 119 -9.96 -18.43 -18.71
N LYS A 120 -8.75 -17.99 -18.35
CA LYS A 120 -8.52 -16.78 -17.55
C LYS A 120 -7.79 -15.69 -18.34
N THR A 121 -7.95 -14.44 -17.92
CA THR A 121 -7.23 -13.28 -18.47
C THR A 121 -5.75 -13.29 -18.10
N SER A 122 -5.46 -13.70 -16.86
CA SER A 122 -4.13 -13.88 -16.30
C SER A 122 -4.13 -15.11 -15.40
N TYR A 123 -3.07 -15.91 -15.43
CA TYR A 123 -3.00 -17.14 -14.61
C TYR A 123 -2.85 -16.84 -13.12
N ILE A 124 -2.32 -15.67 -12.76
CA ILE A 124 -1.95 -15.33 -11.38
C ILE A 124 -2.97 -14.45 -10.67
N GLU A 125 -3.77 -13.68 -11.41
CA GLU A 125 -4.59 -12.60 -10.85
C GLU A 125 -5.49 -13.07 -9.69
N GLN A 126 -6.24 -14.15 -9.87
CA GLN A 126 -7.12 -14.66 -8.82
C GLN A 126 -6.33 -15.16 -7.60
N PHE A 127 -5.28 -15.94 -7.81
CA PHE A 127 -4.45 -16.44 -6.69
C PHE A 127 -3.83 -15.28 -5.91
N TRP A 128 -3.42 -14.22 -6.61
CA TRP A 128 -2.87 -13.02 -5.98
C TRP A 128 -3.93 -12.20 -5.25
N TYR A 129 -5.19 -12.17 -5.73
CA TYR A 129 -6.29 -11.59 -4.95
C TYR A 129 -6.56 -12.38 -3.68
N ASP A 130 -6.67 -13.70 -3.80
CA ASP A 130 -6.94 -14.59 -2.68
C ASP A 130 -5.85 -14.46 -1.59
N SER A 131 -4.59 -14.23 -1.98
CA SER A 131 -3.47 -14.05 -1.03
C SER A 131 -3.65 -12.84 -0.12
N TYR A 132 -4.17 -11.73 -0.64
CA TYR A 132 -4.49 -10.56 0.18
C TYR A 132 -5.81 -10.71 0.93
N LEU A 133 -6.83 -11.27 0.28
CA LEU A 133 -8.20 -11.33 0.83
C LEU A 133 -8.35 -12.32 1.98
N ASN A 134 -7.60 -13.43 1.93
CA ASN A 134 -7.58 -14.44 2.99
C ASN A 134 -6.56 -14.12 4.10
N TYR A 135 -5.95 -12.93 4.05
CA TYR A 135 -5.03 -12.46 5.07
C TYR A 135 -5.82 -11.95 6.29
N ASP A 136 -5.61 -12.58 7.45
CA ASP A 136 -6.37 -12.31 8.68
C ASP A 136 -5.82 -11.12 9.48
N SER A 137 -4.56 -10.73 9.31
CA SER A 137 -3.98 -9.64 10.11
C SER A 137 -4.55 -8.27 9.69
N PRO A 138 -4.44 -7.25 10.57
CA PRO A 138 -4.83 -5.88 10.24
C PRO A 138 -4.21 -5.39 8.93
N VAL A 139 -4.98 -4.64 8.14
CA VAL A 139 -4.46 -4.05 6.88
C VAL A 139 -3.54 -2.84 7.14
N VAL A 140 -3.75 -2.13 8.24
CA VAL A 140 -2.85 -1.05 8.70
C VAL A 140 -1.47 -1.63 9.01
N LEU A 141 -0.42 -0.95 8.56
CA LEU A 141 1.00 -1.35 8.66
C LEU A 141 1.38 -2.62 7.87
N ASN A 142 0.55 -3.67 7.87
CA ASN A 142 0.90 -4.93 7.22
C ASN A 142 0.63 -4.95 5.71
N LEU A 143 -0.29 -4.12 5.20
CA LEU A 143 -0.74 -4.18 3.82
C LEU A 143 -0.81 -2.80 3.14
N ASN A 144 -1.48 -1.83 3.75
CA ASN A 144 -1.68 -0.53 3.12
C ASN A 144 -0.37 0.27 3.06
N PRO A 145 0.10 0.71 1.89
CA PRO A 145 1.16 1.71 1.79
C PRO A 145 0.59 3.13 1.87
N PHE A 146 1.49 4.13 1.86
CA PHE A 146 1.12 5.53 1.73
C PHE A 146 2.01 6.30 0.73
N PHE A 147 1.46 7.37 0.18
CA PHE A 147 2.16 8.44 -0.51
C PHE A 147 2.10 9.73 0.30
N LEU A 148 3.24 10.40 0.46
CA LEU A 148 3.32 11.76 0.96
C LEU A 148 3.48 12.71 -0.22
N LEU A 149 2.48 13.58 -0.43
CA LEU A 149 2.45 14.50 -1.56
C LEU A 149 3.36 15.70 -1.31
N GLU A 150 3.91 16.26 -2.38
CA GLU A 150 4.58 17.57 -2.32
C GLU A 150 3.57 18.67 -1.94
N ASP A 151 4.09 19.72 -1.30
CA ASP A 151 3.29 20.88 -0.92
C ASP A 151 2.90 21.72 -2.15
N ASP A 152 1.79 22.46 -2.04
CA ASP A 152 1.44 23.41 -3.09
C ASP A 152 2.55 24.46 -3.19
N PRO A 153 3.06 24.75 -4.41
CA PRO A 153 4.07 25.79 -4.62
C PRO A 153 3.69 27.17 -4.08
N THR A 154 2.40 27.41 -3.85
CA THR A 154 1.84 28.64 -3.27
C THR A 154 1.54 28.43 -1.78
N PRO A 155 2.34 28.97 -0.85
CA PRO A 155 2.19 28.71 0.59
C PRO A 155 0.80 29.06 1.15
N ALA A 156 0.16 30.12 0.64
CA ALA A 156 -1.19 30.52 1.07
C ALA A 156 -2.27 29.45 0.76
N ARG A 157 -2.00 28.51 -0.15
CA ARG A 157 -2.90 27.40 -0.50
C ARG A 157 -2.67 26.17 0.37
N ASN A 158 -1.64 26.16 1.22
CA ASN A 158 -1.40 25.09 2.19
C ASN A 158 -2.22 25.25 3.48
N ASN A 159 -3.30 26.03 3.47
CA ASN A 159 -4.33 25.92 4.50
C ASN A 159 -5.09 24.59 4.34
N GLN A 160 -5.35 23.88 5.44
CA GLN A 160 -6.01 22.57 5.43
C GLN A 160 -7.31 22.54 4.60
N VAL A 161 -8.24 23.47 4.84
CA VAL A 161 -9.56 23.48 4.19
C VAL A 161 -9.42 23.75 2.69
N THR A 162 -8.62 24.75 2.32
CA THR A 162 -8.40 25.10 0.91
C THR A 162 -7.70 23.96 0.17
N ARG A 163 -6.64 23.37 0.75
CA ARG A 163 -5.91 22.26 0.14
C ARG A 163 -6.78 21.01 0.01
N ALA A 164 -7.52 20.66 1.05
CA ALA A 164 -8.44 19.52 1.03
C ALA A 164 -9.53 19.70 -0.03
N ALA A 165 -10.19 20.87 -0.10
CA ALA A 165 -11.21 21.12 -1.12
C ALA A 165 -10.63 21.04 -2.55
N SER A 166 -9.41 21.57 -2.75
CA SER A 166 -8.72 21.47 -4.05
C SER A 166 -8.41 20.02 -4.43
N LEU A 167 -7.86 19.23 -3.50
CA LEU A 167 -7.55 17.82 -3.72
C LEU A 167 -8.82 17.02 -4.02
N VAL A 168 -9.92 17.27 -3.32
CA VAL A 168 -11.23 16.64 -3.58
C VAL A 168 -11.72 16.95 -5.00
N VAL A 169 -11.74 18.22 -5.42
CA VAL A 169 -12.20 18.58 -6.78
C VAL A 169 -11.34 17.94 -7.87
N SER A 170 -10.01 17.92 -7.68
CA SER A 170 -9.09 17.25 -8.60
C SER A 170 -9.31 15.74 -8.62
N ALA A 171 -9.53 15.10 -7.47
CA ALA A 171 -9.85 13.68 -7.38
C ALA A 171 -11.18 13.35 -8.08
N LEU A 172 -12.22 14.17 -7.90
CA LEU A 172 -13.51 14.01 -8.58
C LEU A 172 -13.39 14.18 -10.10
N SER A 173 -12.52 15.08 -10.56
CA SER A 173 -12.23 15.24 -11.99
C SER A 173 -11.58 13.97 -12.56
N PHE A 174 -10.67 13.35 -11.81
CA PHE A 174 -10.09 12.05 -12.18
C PHE A 174 -11.14 10.93 -12.19
N VAL A 175 -11.98 10.83 -11.14
CA VAL A 175 -13.11 9.86 -11.07
C VAL A 175 -13.99 9.97 -12.30
N ARG A 176 -14.38 11.19 -12.66
CA ARG A 176 -15.19 11.47 -13.85
C ARG A 176 -14.49 11.04 -15.13
N ALA A 177 -13.19 11.32 -15.27
CA ALA A 177 -12.41 10.91 -16.44
C ALA A 177 -12.32 9.38 -16.57
N VAL A 178 -12.20 8.64 -15.47
CA VAL A 178 -12.24 7.17 -15.48
C VAL A 178 -13.62 6.65 -15.87
N ARG A 179 -14.69 7.16 -15.24
CA ARG A 179 -16.07 6.70 -15.50
C ARG A 179 -16.55 6.97 -16.92
N ARG A 180 -16.09 8.08 -17.52
CA ARG A 180 -16.39 8.44 -18.91
C ARG A 180 -15.43 7.81 -19.92
N GLU A 181 -14.47 7.01 -19.44
CA GLU A 181 -13.40 6.42 -20.24
C GLU A 181 -12.62 7.46 -21.06
N GLU A 182 -12.40 8.64 -20.48
CA GLU A 182 -11.67 9.76 -21.09
C GLU A 182 -10.21 9.85 -20.62
N LEU A 183 -9.81 9.06 -19.61
CA LEU A 183 -8.43 9.01 -19.13
C LEU A 183 -7.51 8.41 -20.23
N PRO A 184 -6.40 9.07 -20.62
CA PRO A 184 -5.49 8.53 -21.64
C PRO A 184 -4.83 7.21 -21.20
N PRO A 185 -4.72 6.20 -22.08
CA PRO A 185 -4.03 4.95 -21.80
C PRO A 185 -2.59 5.15 -21.34
N ASP A 186 -2.20 4.41 -20.31
CA ASP A 186 -0.82 4.39 -19.83
C ASP A 186 0.10 3.68 -20.84
N THR A 187 1.30 4.24 -21.04
CA THR A 187 2.35 3.61 -21.84
C THR A 187 3.71 3.73 -21.18
N VAL A 188 4.58 2.75 -21.39
CA VAL A 188 6.00 2.81 -21.02
C VAL A 188 6.83 2.60 -22.27
N ARG A 189 7.59 3.63 -22.66
CA ARG A 189 8.42 3.61 -23.90
C ARG A 189 7.60 3.21 -25.15
N GLY A 190 6.35 3.67 -25.23
CA GLY A 190 5.43 3.37 -26.32
C GLY A 190 4.69 2.03 -26.21
N THR A 191 5.01 1.17 -25.24
CA THR A 191 4.26 -0.06 -24.98
C THR A 191 3.04 0.24 -24.10
N PRO A 192 1.80 -0.11 -24.53
CA PRO A 192 0.60 0.05 -23.71
C PRO A 192 0.65 -0.76 -22.42
N LEU A 193 0.02 -0.22 -21.37
CA LEU A 193 -0.20 -0.91 -20.10
C LEU A 193 -1.67 -1.24 -19.88
N CYS A 194 -1.93 -2.27 -19.10
CA CYS A 194 -3.24 -2.67 -18.61
C CYS A 194 -3.86 -1.57 -17.74
N MET A 195 -5.10 -1.18 -18.07
CA MET A 195 -5.84 -0.12 -17.36
C MET A 195 -6.91 -0.68 -16.42
N TYR A 196 -7.09 -2.01 -16.36
CA TYR A 196 -8.19 -2.64 -15.60
C TYR A 196 -8.26 -2.20 -14.12
N GLN A 197 -7.13 -2.00 -13.45
CA GLN A 197 -7.09 -1.61 -12.03
C GLN A 197 -7.74 -0.25 -11.75
N TYR A 198 -7.82 0.68 -12.72
CA TYR A 198 -8.53 1.95 -12.54
C TYR A 198 -10.02 1.76 -12.28
N SER A 199 -10.59 0.65 -12.77
CA SER A 199 -11.98 0.30 -12.46
C SER A 199 -12.19 0.03 -10.97
N ARG A 200 -11.16 -0.36 -10.20
CA ARG A 200 -11.28 -0.73 -8.77
C ARG A 200 -10.80 0.37 -7.80
N LEU A 201 -10.52 1.57 -8.31
CA LEU A 201 -9.89 2.62 -7.50
C LEU A 201 -10.88 3.40 -6.63
N PHE A 202 -12.11 3.58 -7.10
CA PHE A 202 -13.13 4.41 -6.44
C PHE A 202 -14.43 3.65 -6.22
N GLY A 203 -15.20 4.09 -5.22
CA GLY A 203 -16.44 3.42 -4.83
C GLY A 203 -16.18 1.99 -4.38
N THR A 204 -14.96 1.71 -3.91
CA THR A 204 -14.48 0.35 -3.63
C THR A 204 -14.05 0.25 -2.18
N ALA A 205 -14.42 -0.85 -1.52
CA ALA A 205 -14.06 -1.19 -0.16
C ALA A 205 -13.58 -2.64 -0.07
N ARG A 206 -12.64 -2.91 0.83
CA ARG A 206 -12.38 -4.28 1.30
C ARG A 206 -13.31 -4.63 2.44
N VAL A 207 -14.24 -5.53 2.20
CA VAL A 207 -15.26 -5.95 3.19
C VAL A 207 -14.86 -7.31 3.77
N PRO A 208 -14.62 -7.45 5.08
CA PRO A 208 -14.40 -8.76 5.69
C PRO A 208 -15.70 -9.57 5.74
N THR A 209 -15.59 -10.88 5.55
CA THR A 209 -16.70 -11.85 5.67
C THR A 209 -16.20 -13.10 6.39
N ASP A 210 -17.11 -13.99 6.80
CA ASP A 210 -16.78 -15.26 7.44
C ASP A 210 -15.82 -16.14 6.63
N ASN A 211 -15.85 -16.02 5.30
CA ASN A 211 -15.05 -16.84 4.38
C ASN A 211 -13.83 -16.09 3.82
N GLY A 212 -13.38 -15.04 4.51
CA GLY A 212 -12.32 -14.15 4.04
C GLY A 212 -12.86 -12.82 3.52
N CYS A 213 -11.98 -11.88 3.19
CA CYS A 213 -12.42 -10.58 2.68
C CYS A 213 -12.90 -10.67 1.22
N VAL A 214 -13.73 -9.71 0.81
CA VAL A 214 -14.10 -9.48 -0.59
C VAL A 214 -13.86 -8.02 -0.95
N ILE A 215 -13.64 -7.76 -2.24
CA ILE A 215 -13.66 -6.39 -2.76
C ILE A 215 -15.09 -6.09 -3.18
N SER A 216 -15.73 -5.16 -2.47
CA SER A 216 -17.04 -4.61 -2.82
C SER A 216 -16.86 -3.33 -3.61
N GLN A 217 -17.64 -3.16 -4.69
CA GLN A 217 -17.58 -2.00 -5.54
C GLN A 217 -18.97 -1.49 -5.89
N ASP A 218 -19.18 -0.18 -5.73
CA ASP A 218 -20.31 0.58 -6.27
C ASP A 218 -19.85 1.52 -7.41
N PRO A 219 -20.09 1.15 -8.69
CA PRO A 219 -19.73 1.99 -9.82
C PRO A 219 -20.58 3.27 -9.93
N HIS A 220 -21.72 3.33 -9.23
CA HIS A 220 -22.67 4.45 -9.26
C HIS A 220 -22.53 5.41 -8.07
N ALA A 221 -21.58 5.18 -7.16
CA ALA A 221 -21.34 6.02 -6.00
C ALA A 221 -21.24 7.51 -6.34
N LYS A 222 -21.92 8.37 -5.57
CA LYS A 222 -21.99 9.82 -5.81
C LYS A 222 -21.38 10.66 -4.69
N HIS A 223 -21.12 10.05 -3.54
CA HIS A 223 -20.70 10.71 -2.32
C HIS A 223 -19.25 10.43 -1.96
N ILE A 224 -18.71 11.30 -1.11
CA ILE A 224 -17.48 11.07 -0.36
C ILE A 224 -17.81 10.95 1.12
N VAL A 225 -16.90 10.32 1.86
CA VAL A 225 -16.93 10.30 3.32
C VAL A 225 -15.78 11.16 3.86
N VAL A 226 -16.04 11.92 4.91
CA VAL A 226 -15.07 12.80 5.58
C VAL A 226 -14.93 12.37 7.03
N LEU A 227 -13.71 12.07 7.46
CA LEU A 227 -13.37 11.79 8.86
C LEU A 227 -12.69 13.02 9.48
N CYS A 228 -13.22 13.48 10.62
CA CYS A 228 -12.63 14.55 11.40
C CYS A 228 -12.75 14.22 12.89
N ARG A 229 -11.61 14.15 13.60
CA ARG A 229 -11.53 13.77 15.03
C ARG A 229 -12.28 12.47 15.35
N GLY A 230 -12.19 11.46 14.46
CA GLY A 230 -12.87 10.16 14.62
C GLY A 230 -14.37 10.17 14.31
N GLN A 231 -14.96 11.34 14.03
CA GLN A 231 -16.35 11.48 13.64
C GLN A 231 -16.48 11.39 12.11
N ILE A 232 -17.56 10.77 11.63
CA ILE A 232 -17.74 10.42 10.22
C ILE A 232 -18.88 11.24 9.62
N TYR A 233 -18.63 11.86 8.48
CA TYR A 233 -19.57 12.69 7.75
C TYR A 233 -19.64 12.27 6.29
N TRP A 234 -20.74 12.57 5.60
CA TRP A 234 -20.87 12.34 4.17
C TRP A 234 -21.71 13.40 3.48
N PHE A 235 -21.52 13.54 2.17
CA PHE A 235 -22.39 14.31 1.28
C PHE A 235 -22.13 13.89 -0.18
N ASP A 236 -23.15 14.04 -1.01
CA ASP A 236 -23.03 13.82 -2.46
C ASP A 236 -22.20 14.91 -3.12
N VAL A 237 -21.42 14.52 -4.12
CA VAL A 237 -20.51 15.39 -4.87
C VAL A 237 -20.63 15.22 -6.39
N LEU A 238 -21.30 14.16 -6.84
CA LEU A 238 -21.60 13.89 -8.25
C LEU A 238 -23.11 13.69 -8.48
N ASP A 239 -23.56 13.94 -9.72
CA ASP A 239 -24.88 13.54 -10.19
C ASP A 239 -24.85 12.21 -10.97
N ASP A 240 -25.99 11.80 -11.52
CA ASP A 240 -26.13 10.59 -12.35
C ASP A 240 -25.24 10.56 -13.61
N ASN A 241 -24.81 11.72 -14.11
CA ASN A 241 -23.92 11.82 -15.26
C ASN A 241 -22.44 11.84 -14.86
N SER A 242 -22.14 11.62 -13.58
CA SER A 242 -20.80 11.79 -12.99
C SER A 242 -20.26 13.23 -13.14
N ASP A 243 -21.14 14.21 -13.30
CA ASP A 243 -20.78 15.62 -13.28
C ASP A 243 -20.81 16.16 -11.85
N LEU A 244 -19.91 17.10 -11.55
CA LEU A 244 -19.81 17.71 -10.24
C LEU A 244 -21.09 18.52 -9.94
N ILE A 245 -21.57 18.44 -8.71
CA ILE A 245 -22.75 19.19 -8.24
C ILE A 245 -22.39 20.38 -7.34
N MET A 246 -21.12 20.54 -7.03
CA MET A 246 -20.59 21.60 -6.18
C MET A 246 -19.17 21.97 -6.60
N ASN A 247 -18.81 23.24 -6.45
CA ASN A 247 -17.47 23.73 -6.79
C ASN A 247 -16.53 23.70 -5.57
N GLU A 248 -15.27 24.11 -5.77
CA GLU A 248 -14.24 24.12 -4.72
C GLU A 248 -14.63 24.98 -3.50
N LYS A 249 -15.34 26.10 -3.70
CA LYS A 249 -15.80 26.96 -2.59
C LYS A 249 -16.89 26.28 -1.79
N ASP A 250 -17.83 25.62 -2.46
CA ASP A 250 -18.91 24.89 -1.81
C ASP A 250 -18.35 23.73 -0.96
N ILE A 251 -17.39 22.98 -1.50
CA ILE A 251 -16.69 21.92 -0.76
C ILE A 251 -15.94 22.53 0.44
N ALA A 252 -15.21 23.62 0.25
CA ALA A 252 -14.50 24.29 1.35
C ALA A 252 -15.44 24.71 2.49
N VAL A 253 -16.64 25.24 2.16
CA VAL A 253 -17.67 25.56 3.16
C VAL A 253 -18.13 24.29 3.90
N ASN A 254 -18.41 23.21 3.18
CA ASN A 254 -18.78 21.93 3.79
C ASN A 254 -17.69 21.40 4.73
N LEU A 255 -16.42 21.44 4.33
CA LEU A 255 -15.30 21.00 5.16
C LEU A 255 -15.14 21.89 6.40
N GLN A 256 -15.31 23.22 6.28
CA GLN A 256 -15.24 24.14 7.41
C GLN A 256 -16.38 23.89 8.42
N VAL A 257 -17.59 23.59 7.92
CA VAL A 257 -18.73 23.21 8.76
C VAL A 257 -18.45 21.90 9.50
N ILE A 258 -17.90 20.89 8.81
CA ILE A 258 -17.51 19.61 9.42
C ILE A 258 -16.48 19.82 10.54
N ILE A 259 -15.42 20.59 10.29
CA ILE A 259 -14.41 20.90 11.31
C ILE A 259 -15.06 21.59 12.51
N GLY A 260 -15.86 22.63 12.28
CA GLY A 260 -16.52 23.39 13.35
C GLY A 260 -17.53 22.57 14.15
N ASP A 261 -18.19 21.59 13.54
CA ASP A 261 -19.06 20.63 14.23
C ASP A 261 -18.25 19.63 15.06
N ALA A 262 -17.24 19.00 14.45
CA ALA A 262 -16.41 18.01 15.10
C ALA A 262 -15.68 18.56 16.34
N GLU A 263 -15.34 19.85 16.34
CA GLU A 263 -14.70 20.56 17.46
C GLU A 263 -15.63 20.83 18.65
N GLN A 264 -16.95 20.73 18.49
CA GLN A 264 -17.90 20.86 19.59
C GLN A 264 -17.83 19.68 20.55
N THR A 265 -17.47 18.50 20.04
CA THR A 265 -17.26 17.30 20.85
C THR A 265 -15.82 17.31 21.39
N PRO A 266 -15.61 17.26 22.72
CA PRO A 266 -14.27 17.12 23.29
C PRO A 266 -13.56 15.90 22.71
N ILE A 267 -12.27 16.05 22.37
CA ILE A 267 -11.52 15.01 21.64
C ILE A 267 -11.52 13.64 22.35
N HIS A 268 -11.50 13.66 23.68
CA HIS A 268 -11.57 12.45 24.50
C HIS A 268 -12.91 11.72 24.37
N ASP A 269 -14.02 12.44 24.21
CA ASP A 269 -15.34 11.83 24.04
C ASP A 269 -15.57 11.41 22.59
N ALA A 270 -15.05 12.18 21.63
CA ALA A 270 -15.04 11.79 20.22
C ALA A 270 -14.29 10.46 20.00
N ALA A 271 -13.14 10.27 20.67
CA ALA A 271 -12.36 9.03 20.60
C ALA A 271 -13.16 7.78 21.02
N LYS A 272 -14.05 7.90 22.02
CA LYS A 272 -14.90 6.79 22.48
C LYS A 272 -15.97 6.37 21.47
N GLY A 273 -16.22 7.17 20.43
CA GLY A 273 -17.13 6.87 19.33
C GLY A 273 -16.44 6.70 17.99
N ALA A 274 -15.10 6.58 17.96
CA ALA A 274 -14.32 6.56 16.73
C ALA A 274 -14.35 5.18 16.03
N LEU A 275 -15.50 4.79 15.47
CA LEU A 275 -15.69 3.47 14.84
C LEU A 275 -14.67 3.14 13.75
N GLY A 276 -14.02 4.13 13.14
CA GLY A 276 -12.96 3.90 12.16
C GLY A 276 -11.84 3.01 12.66
N VAL A 277 -11.58 3.00 13.98
CA VAL A 277 -10.59 2.12 14.62
C VAL A 277 -10.92 0.64 14.40
N LEU A 278 -12.19 0.26 14.28
CA LEU A 278 -12.54 -1.15 14.05
C LEU A 278 -11.99 -1.70 12.71
N SER A 279 -11.70 -0.83 11.73
CA SER A 279 -11.05 -1.23 10.48
C SER A 279 -9.59 -1.68 10.65
N THR A 280 -8.99 -1.47 11.83
CA THR A 280 -7.63 -1.94 12.18
C THR A 280 -7.63 -3.28 12.89
N GLU A 281 -8.78 -3.90 13.14
CA GLU A 281 -8.83 -5.20 13.80
C GLU A 281 -8.36 -6.33 12.90
N ASN A 282 -8.10 -7.48 13.54
CA ASN A 282 -7.98 -8.75 12.83
C ASN A 282 -9.23 -8.95 11.94
N ARG A 283 -9.05 -9.44 10.71
CA ARG A 283 -10.13 -9.49 9.71
C ARG A 283 -11.30 -10.38 10.13
N LYS A 284 -11.08 -11.45 10.89
CA LYS A 284 -12.15 -12.30 11.43
C LYS A 284 -12.91 -11.59 12.54
N VAL A 285 -12.20 -10.90 13.44
CA VAL A 285 -12.81 -10.08 14.48
C VAL A 285 -13.65 -8.97 13.83
N TRP A 286 -13.07 -8.27 12.85
CA TRP A 286 -13.76 -7.20 12.12
C TRP A 286 -14.98 -7.71 11.35
N SER A 287 -14.93 -8.92 10.78
CA SER A 287 -16.10 -9.59 10.19
C SER A 287 -17.23 -9.74 11.20
N GLY A 288 -16.97 -10.36 12.36
CA GLY A 288 -18.00 -10.57 13.37
C GLY A 288 -18.56 -9.27 13.95
N LEU A 289 -17.75 -8.20 14.04
CA LEU A 289 -18.22 -6.88 14.44
C LEU A 289 -19.11 -6.23 13.37
N ARG A 290 -18.82 -6.45 12.08
CA ARG A 290 -19.71 -6.03 11.00
C ARG A 290 -21.03 -6.77 11.03
N ASP A 291 -21.04 -8.07 11.31
CA ASP A 291 -22.30 -8.82 11.45
C ASP A 291 -23.17 -8.27 12.59
N ILE A 292 -22.55 -7.78 13.67
CA ILE A 292 -23.26 -7.08 14.76
C ILE A 292 -23.84 -5.75 14.25
N LEU A 293 -23.07 -4.96 13.50
CA LEU A 293 -23.51 -3.69 12.91
C LEU A 293 -24.63 -3.87 11.89
N THR A 294 -24.64 -4.97 11.13
CA THR A 294 -25.58 -5.24 10.04
C THR A 294 -26.59 -6.34 10.35
N LYS A 295 -26.72 -6.73 11.62
CA LYS A 295 -27.63 -7.82 12.05
C LYS A 295 -29.06 -7.61 11.58
N ASP A 296 -29.51 -6.36 11.61
CA ASP A 296 -30.74 -5.91 10.97
C ASP A 296 -30.36 -5.03 9.78
N GLU A 297 -30.60 -5.50 8.56
CA GLU A 297 -30.27 -4.82 7.31
C GLU A 297 -30.93 -3.43 7.20
N GLY A 298 -32.07 -3.23 7.88
CA GLY A 298 -32.78 -1.94 7.91
C GLY A 298 -32.36 -1.01 9.05
N SER A 299 -31.36 -1.39 9.86
CA SER A 299 -30.91 -0.59 10.99
C SER A 299 -30.08 0.63 10.56
N ASN A 300 -30.02 1.63 11.44
CA ASN A 300 -29.21 2.83 11.24
C ASN A 300 -27.71 2.50 11.08
N ASN A 301 -27.18 1.53 11.83
CA ASN A 301 -25.79 1.08 11.69
C ASN A 301 -25.51 0.44 10.32
N ALA A 302 -26.43 -0.39 9.81
CA ALA A 302 -26.30 -0.99 8.48
C ALA A 302 -26.27 0.06 7.37
N GLU A 303 -27.16 1.06 7.45
CA GLU A 303 -27.18 2.20 6.51
C GLU A 303 -25.88 3.02 6.59
N CYS A 304 -25.43 3.37 7.80
CA CYS A 304 -24.18 4.10 8.01
C CYS A 304 -22.98 3.35 7.41
N LEU A 305 -22.89 2.04 7.64
CA LEU A 305 -21.80 1.22 7.13
C LEU A 305 -21.83 1.12 5.59
N ASN A 306 -23.02 0.95 5.01
CA ASN A 306 -23.19 0.96 3.56
C ASN A 306 -22.78 2.29 2.93
N ILE A 307 -23.08 3.43 3.55
CA ILE A 307 -22.60 4.75 3.11
C ILE A 307 -21.07 4.79 3.09
N VAL A 308 -20.42 4.27 4.15
CA VAL A 308 -18.96 4.22 4.21
C VAL A 308 -18.38 3.30 3.12
N ASP A 309 -18.94 2.11 2.94
CA ASP A 309 -18.44 1.11 1.98
C ASP A 309 -18.64 1.50 0.51
N THR A 310 -19.70 2.24 0.19
CA THR A 310 -20.00 2.68 -1.19
C THR A 310 -19.33 4.00 -1.58
N ALA A 311 -18.87 4.81 -0.62
CA ALA A 311 -18.25 6.12 -0.90
C ALA A 311 -17.11 6.07 -1.94
N LEU A 312 -17.00 7.10 -2.77
CA LEU A 312 -15.96 7.21 -3.80
C LEU A 312 -14.54 7.03 -3.23
N PHE A 313 -14.27 7.75 -2.14
CA PHE A 313 -13.06 7.66 -1.33
C PHE A 313 -13.33 8.34 0.02
N VAL A 314 -12.38 8.20 0.94
CA VAL A 314 -12.41 8.85 2.26
C VAL A 314 -11.48 10.08 2.27
N LEU A 315 -11.91 11.16 2.91
CA LEU A 315 -11.09 12.33 3.22
C LEU A 315 -10.87 12.41 4.73
N CYS A 316 -9.63 12.35 5.20
CA CYS A 316 -9.28 12.48 6.61
C CYS A 316 -8.72 13.89 6.89
N LEU A 317 -9.42 14.66 7.70
CA LEU A 317 -9.01 15.98 8.18
C LEU A 317 -8.35 15.84 9.56
N ASP A 318 -7.02 15.77 9.56
CA ASP A 318 -6.23 15.60 10.78
C ASP A 318 -6.01 16.93 11.50
N TYR A 319 -6.23 16.94 12.80
CA TYR A 319 -6.07 18.13 13.64
C TYR A 319 -4.63 18.35 14.13
N THR A 320 -3.69 17.47 13.77
CA THR A 320 -2.27 17.53 14.16
C THR A 320 -1.40 18.17 13.07
N GLU A 321 -0.22 18.62 13.49
CA GLU A 321 0.83 19.19 12.64
C GLU A 321 2.15 18.46 12.93
N PRO A 322 2.41 17.29 12.31
CA PRO A 322 3.64 16.53 12.53
C PRO A 322 4.89 17.40 12.32
N HIS A 323 5.87 17.31 13.24
CA HIS A 323 6.96 18.29 13.32
C HIS A 323 8.11 17.99 12.36
N ASN A 324 8.31 16.72 12.04
CA ASN A 324 9.36 16.27 11.13
C ASN A 324 8.82 15.29 10.09
N THR A 325 9.62 15.02 9.07
CA THR A 325 9.20 14.19 7.94
C THR A 325 8.98 12.73 8.32
N SER A 326 9.70 12.19 9.31
CA SER A 326 9.49 10.83 9.80
C SER A 326 8.12 10.68 10.48
N GLU A 327 7.76 11.63 11.35
CA GLU A 327 6.42 11.69 11.97
C GLU A 327 5.33 11.91 10.93
N LEU A 328 5.58 12.74 9.91
CA LEU A 328 4.63 12.96 8.83
C LEU A 328 4.39 11.69 8.01
N CYS A 329 5.46 10.96 7.66
CA CYS A 329 5.38 9.66 7.00
C CYS A 329 4.61 8.64 7.84
N ALA A 330 4.90 8.55 9.15
CA ALA A 330 4.15 7.70 10.08
C ALA A 330 2.65 8.09 10.12
N ASN A 331 2.34 9.39 10.19
CA ASN A 331 0.96 9.88 10.21
C ASN A 331 0.17 9.50 8.95
N MET A 332 0.82 9.52 7.77
CA MET A 332 0.18 9.10 6.52
C MET A 332 -0.02 7.59 6.42
N LEU A 333 0.83 6.79 7.07
CA LEU A 333 0.65 5.34 7.09
C LEU A 333 -0.39 4.88 8.11
N CYS A 334 -0.30 5.38 9.35
CA CYS A 334 -1.02 4.80 10.48
C CYS A 334 -1.58 5.82 11.48
N GLY A 335 -1.38 7.12 11.25
CA GLY A 335 -1.76 8.18 12.18
C GLY A 335 -0.81 8.34 13.38
N THR A 336 -1.07 9.36 14.19
CA THR A 336 -0.36 9.63 15.45
C THR A 336 -0.98 8.84 16.61
N SER A 337 -0.13 8.45 17.57
CA SER A 337 -0.54 7.79 18.81
C SER A 337 -0.30 8.73 19.99
N GLU A 338 -1.38 9.16 20.64
CA GLU A 338 -1.39 9.98 21.85
C GLU A 338 -2.43 9.44 22.82
N VAL A 339 -2.00 8.95 23.98
CA VAL A 339 -2.90 8.42 25.02
C VAL A 339 -3.06 9.46 26.13
N VAL A 340 -4.27 9.99 26.26
CA VAL A 340 -4.63 10.99 27.29
C VAL A 340 -5.62 10.36 28.25
N ARG A 341 -5.24 10.27 29.54
CA ARG A 341 -6.06 9.65 30.60
C ARG A 341 -6.49 8.20 30.28
N GLY A 342 -5.62 7.45 29.60
CA GLY A 342 -5.87 6.06 29.24
C GLY A 342 -6.78 5.85 28.03
N VAL A 343 -7.07 6.91 27.26
CA VAL A 343 -7.80 6.84 25.99
C VAL A 343 -6.88 7.35 24.89
N GLN A 344 -6.71 6.57 23.83
CA GLN A 344 -6.05 7.01 22.60
C GLN A 344 -6.89 8.08 21.91
N VAL A 345 -6.31 9.26 21.76
CA VAL A 345 -6.96 10.41 21.12
C VAL A 345 -6.28 10.79 19.81
N GLY A 346 -5.13 10.20 19.49
CA GLY A 346 -4.32 10.49 18.31
C GLY A 346 -5.06 10.28 16.98
N THR A 347 -4.48 10.80 15.90
CA THR A 347 -5.09 10.74 14.54
C THR A 347 -5.18 9.33 13.97
N CYS A 348 -4.56 8.33 14.59
CA CYS A 348 -4.77 6.91 14.23
C CYS A 348 -6.24 6.48 14.33
N THR A 349 -7.05 7.18 15.14
CA THR A 349 -8.51 6.98 15.28
C THR A 349 -9.33 7.63 14.15
N ASN A 350 -8.69 8.44 13.29
CA ASN A 350 -9.32 9.25 12.25
C ASN A 350 -9.11 8.65 10.86
N ARG A 351 -9.33 7.33 10.71
CA ARG A 351 -9.01 6.55 9.51
C ARG A 351 -10.09 5.50 9.22
N TRP A 352 -10.15 5.06 7.96
CA TRP A 352 -10.90 3.87 7.55
C TRP A 352 -10.05 3.06 6.55
N TYR A 353 -9.33 2.06 7.04
CA TYR A 353 -8.26 1.42 6.26
C TYR A 353 -8.74 0.47 5.16
N ASP A 354 -10.04 0.13 5.16
CA ASP A 354 -10.65 -0.67 4.09
C ASP A 354 -10.85 0.12 2.77
N LYS A 355 -10.40 1.38 2.70
CA LYS A 355 -10.66 2.36 1.63
C LYS A 355 -9.40 3.08 1.15
N LEU A 356 -9.47 3.63 -0.07
CA LEU A 356 -8.59 4.73 -0.48
C LEU A 356 -8.95 5.99 0.30
N GLN A 357 -7.96 6.60 0.95
CA GLN A 357 -8.13 7.78 1.78
C GLN A 357 -7.10 8.87 1.45
N ILE A 358 -7.60 10.09 1.27
CA ILE A 358 -6.79 11.32 1.17
C ILE A 358 -6.69 11.90 2.57
N ILE A 359 -5.48 12.12 3.07
CA ILE A 359 -5.23 12.64 4.42
C ILE A 359 -4.68 14.06 4.29
N VAL A 360 -5.24 15.01 5.04
CA VAL A 360 -4.78 16.40 5.07
C VAL A 360 -4.60 16.85 6.52
N CYS A 361 -3.35 17.10 6.91
CA CYS A 361 -2.96 17.63 8.22
C CYS A 361 -3.39 19.09 8.39
N LYS A 362 -3.40 19.58 9.63
CA LYS A 362 -3.83 20.93 9.96
C LYS A 362 -2.95 22.01 9.31
N ASN A 363 -1.67 21.73 9.12
CA ASN A 363 -0.71 22.57 8.39
C ASN A 363 -0.81 22.43 6.85
N GLY A 364 -1.79 21.68 6.35
CA GLY A 364 -2.02 21.42 4.93
C GLY A 364 -1.21 20.27 4.34
N SER A 365 -0.19 19.74 5.01
CA SER A 365 0.56 18.57 4.50
C SER A 365 -0.40 17.42 4.19
N ALA A 366 -0.26 16.83 3.01
CA ALA A 366 -1.23 15.88 2.49
C ALA A 366 -0.59 14.57 2.02
N GLY A 367 -1.34 13.48 2.14
CA GLY A 367 -0.94 12.16 1.69
C GLY A 367 -2.11 11.32 1.22
N ILE A 368 -1.80 10.15 0.66
CA ILE A 368 -2.78 9.16 0.22
C ILE A 368 -2.40 7.84 0.89
N ASN A 369 -3.32 7.24 1.62
CA ASN A 369 -3.21 5.85 2.08
C ASN A 369 -4.25 5.03 1.32
N PHE A 370 -3.92 3.80 0.93
CA PHE A 370 -4.82 3.01 0.11
C PHE A 370 -4.75 1.53 0.41
N GLU A 371 -5.90 0.87 0.28
CA GLU A 371 -6.03 -0.58 0.35
C GLU A 371 -5.38 -1.20 -0.90
N HIS A 372 -4.43 -2.13 -0.69
CA HIS A 372 -3.51 -2.61 -1.73
C HIS A 372 -4.02 -3.86 -2.49
N THR A 373 -5.10 -4.50 -2.04
CA THR A 373 -5.58 -5.75 -2.64
C THR A 373 -5.99 -5.54 -4.10
N GLY A 374 -6.83 -4.51 -4.32
CA GLY A 374 -7.45 -4.14 -5.60
C GLY A 374 -6.52 -3.53 -6.65
N VAL A 375 -5.46 -2.86 -6.20
CA VAL A 375 -4.69 -1.91 -7.01
C VAL A 375 -3.21 -1.97 -6.65
N ASP A 376 -2.34 -1.95 -7.67
CA ASP A 376 -0.89 -1.84 -7.45
C ASP A 376 -0.47 -0.37 -7.38
N GLY A 377 0.65 -0.10 -6.70
CA GLY A 377 1.14 1.26 -6.45
C GLY A 377 1.29 2.14 -7.69
N HIS A 378 1.60 1.59 -8.87
CA HIS A 378 1.67 2.35 -10.12
C HIS A 378 0.34 3.02 -10.51
N THR A 379 -0.78 2.32 -10.32
CA THR A 379 -2.13 2.84 -10.63
C THR A 379 -2.48 4.01 -9.72
N VAL A 380 -2.17 3.89 -8.42
CA VAL A 380 -2.42 4.97 -7.45
C VAL A 380 -1.44 6.13 -7.65
N LEU A 381 -0.21 5.86 -8.08
CA LEU A 381 0.78 6.89 -8.42
C LEU A 381 0.29 7.76 -9.59
N ARG A 382 -0.33 7.16 -10.61
CA ARG A 382 -0.94 7.92 -11.71
C ARG A 382 -2.04 8.85 -11.19
N PHE A 383 -2.92 8.33 -10.33
CA PHE A 383 -3.95 9.14 -9.68
C PHE A 383 -3.35 10.32 -8.89
N ALA A 384 -2.36 10.05 -8.03
CA ALA A 384 -1.69 11.09 -7.23
C ALA A 384 -1.02 12.16 -8.11
N SER A 385 -0.35 11.73 -9.19
CA SER A 385 0.31 12.60 -10.17
C SER A 385 -0.69 13.51 -10.90
N ASP A 386 -1.79 12.96 -11.38
CA ASP A 386 -2.80 13.70 -12.14
C ASP A 386 -3.57 14.67 -11.23
N VAL A 387 -3.89 14.25 -9.99
CA VAL A 387 -4.50 15.13 -8.98
C VAL A 387 -3.59 16.30 -8.65
N TYR A 388 -2.32 16.04 -8.34
CA TYR A 388 -1.35 17.10 -8.05
C TYR A 388 -1.19 18.06 -9.24
N THR A 389 -1.00 17.53 -10.45
CA THR A 389 -0.87 18.33 -11.67
C THR A 389 -2.10 19.19 -11.92
N ASP A 390 -3.30 18.63 -11.76
CA ASP A 390 -4.54 19.38 -11.93
C ASP A 390 -4.71 20.50 -10.91
N THR A 391 -4.30 20.33 -9.64
CA THR A 391 -4.35 21.42 -8.65
C THR A 391 -3.48 22.62 -9.03
N ILE A 392 -2.34 22.38 -9.69
CA ILE A 392 -1.44 23.42 -10.21
C ILE A 392 -2.06 24.06 -11.45
N LEU A 393 -2.53 23.27 -12.42
CA LEU A 393 -3.11 23.78 -13.66
C LEU A 393 -4.42 24.55 -13.44
N ARG A 394 -5.27 24.12 -12.51
CA ARG A 394 -6.50 24.86 -12.13
C ARG A 394 -6.17 26.23 -11.55
N PHE A 395 -5.12 26.34 -10.75
CA PHE A 395 -4.66 27.63 -10.24
C PHE A 395 -4.03 28.49 -11.33
N ALA A 396 -3.20 27.92 -12.20
CA ALA A 396 -2.68 28.64 -13.35
C ALA A 396 -3.81 29.23 -14.21
N ARG A 397 -4.93 28.50 -14.36
CA ARG A 397 -6.14 28.96 -15.07
C ARG A 397 -6.86 30.13 -14.40
N THR A 398 -6.85 30.21 -13.07
CA THR A 398 -7.49 31.34 -12.36
C THR A 398 -6.71 32.64 -12.56
N ILE A 399 -5.41 32.54 -12.81
CA ILE A 399 -4.53 33.68 -13.15
C ILE A 399 -4.56 33.98 -14.65
N ASN A 400 -4.42 32.93 -15.47
CA ASN A 400 -4.39 33.01 -16.93
C ASN A 400 -5.37 31.98 -17.52
N GLY A 401 -6.52 32.45 -17.98
CA GLY A 401 -7.60 31.61 -18.51
C GLY A 401 -7.23 30.72 -19.71
N GLN A 402 -6.05 30.88 -20.31
CA GLN A 402 -5.54 30.03 -21.40
C GLN A 402 -4.67 28.85 -20.93
N ALA A 403 -4.41 28.71 -19.63
CA ALA A 403 -3.62 27.60 -19.13
C ALA A 403 -4.28 26.24 -19.47
N PRO A 404 -3.48 25.21 -19.81
CA PRO A 404 -4.00 23.93 -20.30
C PRO A 404 -4.77 23.17 -19.21
N THR A 405 -5.63 22.26 -19.65
CA THR A 405 -6.34 21.29 -18.80
C THR A 405 -5.81 19.89 -19.05
N LEU A 406 -5.75 19.07 -18.00
CA LEU A 406 -5.40 17.66 -18.12
C LEU A 406 -6.55 16.83 -18.72
N TRP A 407 -7.79 17.25 -18.44
CA TRP A 407 -9.00 16.50 -18.77
C TRP A 407 -9.52 16.82 -20.17
N ALA A 408 -9.89 15.78 -20.92
CA ALA A 408 -10.44 15.90 -22.28
C ALA A 408 -11.76 16.68 -22.30
N THR A 409 -12.63 16.43 -21.32
CA THR A 409 -13.84 17.22 -21.09
C THR A 409 -13.87 17.76 -19.66
N SER A 410 -14.58 18.87 -19.45
CA SER A 410 -14.79 19.46 -18.13
C SER A 410 -16.24 19.25 -17.71
N SER A 411 -16.46 19.07 -16.42
CA SER A 411 -17.80 19.10 -15.87
C SER A 411 -18.40 20.51 -16.02
N PRO A 412 -19.70 20.65 -16.34
CA PRO A 412 -20.33 21.97 -16.41
C PRO A 412 -20.29 22.64 -15.02
N ASP A 413 -20.06 23.95 -15.00
CA ASP A 413 -19.91 24.72 -13.76
C ASP A 413 -21.17 24.56 -12.87
N PRO A 414 -21.05 23.93 -11.68
CA PRO A 414 -22.20 23.68 -10.81
C PRO A 414 -22.93 24.96 -10.41
N ALA A 415 -22.21 26.08 -10.28
CA ALA A 415 -22.80 27.37 -9.91
C ALA A 415 -23.72 27.95 -11.01
N LYS A 416 -23.63 27.45 -12.24
CA LYS A 416 -24.43 27.88 -13.40
C LYS A 416 -25.55 26.90 -13.76
N ARG A 417 -25.64 25.76 -13.07
CA ARG A 417 -26.65 24.72 -13.30
C ARG A 417 -27.85 24.95 -12.38
N ASP A 418 -29.05 24.56 -12.85
CA ASP A 418 -30.23 24.53 -11.98
C ASP A 418 -30.05 23.43 -10.92
N PRO A 419 -30.16 23.71 -9.60
CA PRO A 419 -30.03 22.69 -8.57
C PRO A 419 -30.98 21.49 -8.73
N ARG A 420 -32.14 21.67 -9.37
CA ARG A 420 -33.08 20.58 -9.67
C ARG A 420 -32.54 19.61 -10.72
N SER A 421 -31.56 20.02 -11.51
CA SER A 421 -30.90 19.18 -12.52
C SER A 421 -29.92 18.18 -11.93
N PHE A 422 -29.56 18.31 -10.65
CA PHE A 422 -28.63 17.38 -10.00
C PHE A 422 -29.28 16.05 -9.60
N GLY A 423 -30.61 15.95 -9.71
CA GLY A 423 -31.36 14.76 -9.28
C GLY A 423 -31.51 14.67 -7.77
N ASN A 424 -31.72 13.46 -7.27
CA ASN A 424 -31.86 13.21 -5.83
C ASN A 424 -30.46 13.11 -5.19
N VAL A 425 -29.93 14.24 -4.72
CA VAL A 425 -28.60 14.36 -4.11
C VAL A 425 -28.65 15.14 -2.79
N SER A 426 -27.85 14.72 -1.82
CA SER A 426 -27.68 15.36 -0.51
C SER A 426 -26.37 16.17 -0.47
N THR A 427 -26.45 17.46 -0.78
CA THR A 427 -25.29 18.38 -0.82
C THR A 427 -24.85 18.90 0.55
N THR A 428 -25.68 18.75 1.58
CA THR A 428 -25.39 19.20 2.94
C THR A 428 -24.66 18.09 3.70
N PRO A 429 -23.54 18.38 4.39
CA PRO A 429 -22.84 17.40 5.20
C PRO A 429 -23.76 16.80 6.26
N ARG A 430 -23.80 15.47 6.31
CA ARG A 430 -24.53 14.71 7.32
C ARG A 430 -23.56 13.92 8.15
N LYS A 431 -23.66 14.05 9.47
CA LYS A 431 -22.91 13.23 10.42
C LYS A 431 -23.55 11.85 10.51
N LEU A 432 -22.74 10.80 10.47
CA LEU A 432 -23.16 9.43 10.75
C LEU A 432 -23.13 9.25 12.27
N GLU A 433 -24.30 8.97 12.85
CA GLU A 433 -24.46 8.67 14.26
C GLU A 433 -24.67 7.17 14.41
N TRP A 434 -23.89 6.53 15.28
CA TRP A 434 -23.87 5.08 15.42
C TRP A 434 -24.62 4.65 16.67
N ASP A 435 -25.43 3.60 16.54
CA ASP A 435 -26.10 2.98 17.68
C ASP A 435 -25.09 2.11 18.44
N MET A 436 -24.48 2.70 19.47
CA MET A 436 -23.42 2.09 20.26
C MET A 436 -23.96 1.06 21.26
N ALA A 437 -24.20 -0.16 20.78
CA ALA A 437 -24.46 -1.30 21.64
C ALA A 437 -23.29 -1.56 22.62
N PRO A 438 -23.53 -2.14 23.81
CA PRO A 438 -22.46 -2.46 24.77
C PRO A 438 -21.31 -3.27 24.15
N GLU A 439 -21.63 -4.22 23.29
CA GLU A 439 -20.68 -5.08 22.57
C GLU A 439 -19.76 -4.25 21.67
N LEU A 440 -20.31 -3.29 20.90
CA LEU A 440 -19.55 -2.40 20.04
C LEU A 440 -18.66 -1.44 20.84
N SER A 441 -19.17 -0.94 21.96
CA SER A 441 -18.40 -0.05 22.84
C SER A 441 -17.19 -0.75 23.45
N ILE A 442 -17.35 -2.03 23.83
CA ILE A 442 -16.27 -2.88 24.34
C ILE A 442 -15.27 -3.20 23.23
N ALA A 443 -15.77 -3.61 22.05
CA ALA A 443 -14.94 -3.92 20.90
C ALA A 443 -14.09 -2.72 20.48
N LEU A 444 -14.68 -1.53 20.43
CA LEU A 444 -13.96 -0.30 20.09
C LEU A 444 -12.83 0.00 21.07
N ARG A 445 -13.04 -0.22 22.37
CA ARG A 445 -12.00 -0.04 23.39
C ARG A 445 -10.85 -1.02 23.19
N PHE A 446 -11.13 -2.29 22.87
CA PHE A 446 -10.07 -3.26 22.61
C PHE A 446 -9.33 -2.98 21.31
N ALA A 447 -10.05 -2.64 20.24
CA ALA A 447 -9.46 -2.26 18.96
C ALA A 447 -8.54 -1.05 19.09
N GLU A 448 -8.93 -0.07 19.91
CA GLU A 448 -8.10 1.07 20.25
C GLU A 448 -6.81 0.64 20.95
N SER A 449 -6.91 -0.20 21.98
CA SER A 449 -5.74 -0.68 22.72
C SER A 449 -4.80 -1.52 21.84
N HIS A 450 -5.34 -2.41 21.00
CA HIS A 450 -4.56 -3.21 20.05
C HIS A 450 -3.86 -2.32 19.02
N LEU A 451 -4.54 -1.30 18.50
CA LEU A 451 -3.94 -0.33 17.59
C LEU A 451 -2.81 0.44 18.28
N SER A 452 -3.03 0.90 19.51
CA SER A 452 -2.02 1.59 20.32
C SER A 452 -0.76 0.73 20.49
N ASP A 453 -0.90 -0.55 20.85
CA ASP A 453 0.21 -1.50 20.96
C ASP A 453 0.91 -1.70 19.61
N LEU A 454 0.14 -1.90 18.54
CA LEU A 454 0.68 -2.08 17.21
C LEU A 454 1.50 -0.87 16.75
N LEU A 455 1.04 0.35 17.01
CA LEU A 455 1.77 1.57 16.67
C LEU A 455 3.07 1.69 17.47
N GLN A 456 3.04 1.38 18.77
CA GLN A 456 4.23 1.44 19.62
C GLN A 456 5.30 0.42 19.20
N GLN A 457 4.90 -0.69 18.57
CA GLN A 457 5.82 -1.68 18.04
C GLN A 457 6.61 -1.21 16.82
N HIS A 458 6.12 -0.19 16.10
CA HIS A 458 6.70 0.23 14.83
C HIS A 458 7.53 1.50 14.98
N GLU A 459 8.65 1.52 14.26
CA GLU A 459 9.53 2.67 14.13
C GLU A 459 9.57 3.16 12.70
N PHE A 460 9.76 4.46 12.52
CA PHE A 460 9.86 5.12 11.22
C PHE A 460 11.09 6.01 11.17
N GLN A 461 11.86 5.89 10.10
CA GLN A 461 12.95 6.81 9.82
C GLN A 461 12.97 7.21 8.35
N VAL A 462 13.09 8.51 8.11
CA VAL A 462 13.35 9.08 6.79
C VAL A 462 14.82 9.49 6.65
N LEU A 463 15.36 9.34 5.44
CA LEU A 463 16.65 9.89 5.01
C LEU A 463 16.47 10.64 3.67
N ASP A 464 16.71 11.95 3.69
CA ASP A 464 16.84 12.77 2.48
C ASP A 464 18.31 12.94 2.10
N PHE A 465 18.82 12.01 1.29
CA PHE A 465 20.20 12.03 0.83
C PHE A 465 20.40 13.07 -0.27
N LYS A 466 21.03 14.20 0.08
CA LYS A 466 21.33 15.32 -0.84
C LYS A 466 22.72 15.26 -1.48
N GLY A 467 23.45 14.17 -1.29
CA GLY A 467 24.82 14.05 -1.80
C GLY A 467 24.89 13.96 -3.32
N TYR A 468 23.96 13.21 -3.93
CA TYR A 468 23.77 13.04 -5.36
C TYR A 468 22.47 12.28 -5.63
N GLY A 469 22.05 12.23 -6.89
CA GLY A 469 20.91 11.44 -7.34
C GLY A 469 21.19 10.70 -8.65
N LYS A 470 20.12 10.49 -9.43
CA LYS A 470 20.14 9.82 -10.73
C LYS A 470 21.25 10.31 -11.65
N ASN A 471 21.44 11.62 -11.79
CA ASN A 471 22.39 12.22 -12.73
C ASN A 471 23.82 11.75 -12.49
N PHE A 472 24.24 11.71 -11.22
CA PHE A 472 25.55 11.20 -10.86
C PHE A 472 25.67 9.70 -11.13
N ILE A 473 24.67 8.92 -10.70
CA ILE A 473 24.72 7.45 -10.82
C ILE A 473 24.81 7.02 -12.28
N THR A 474 24.01 7.64 -13.17
CA THR A 474 24.07 7.38 -14.60
C THR A 474 25.37 7.85 -15.23
N SER A 475 25.93 8.99 -14.80
CA SER A 475 27.24 9.48 -15.28
C SER A 475 28.40 8.53 -14.94
N MET A 476 28.25 7.73 -13.88
CA MET A 476 29.20 6.70 -13.47
C MET A 476 28.95 5.35 -14.16
N GLY A 477 27.93 5.28 -15.03
CA GLY A 477 27.59 4.11 -15.84
C GLY A 477 26.83 3.03 -15.07
N PHE A 478 25.96 3.39 -14.13
CA PHE A 478 25.13 2.46 -13.37
C PHE A 478 23.64 2.70 -13.60
N SER A 479 22.84 1.63 -13.50
CA SER A 479 21.39 1.76 -13.32
C SER A 479 21.10 2.37 -11.94
N PRO A 480 20.35 3.49 -11.84
CA PRO A 480 20.05 4.13 -10.55
C PRO A 480 19.40 3.19 -9.54
N ASP A 481 18.46 2.38 -10.01
CA ASP A 481 17.67 1.44 -9.23
C ASP A 481 18.55 0.31 -8.65
N ALA A 482 19.28 -0.40 -9.52
CA ALA A 482 20.21 -1.44 -9.13
C ALA A 482 21.31 -0.92 -8.18
N PHE A 483 21.77 0.32 -8.39
CA PHE A 483 22.76 0.95 -7.52
C PHE A 483 22.24 1.14 -6.10
N VAL A 484 21.00 1.62 -5.96
CA VAL A 484 20.35 1.81 -4.66
C VAL A 484 20.05 0.47 -4.00
N GLN A 485 19.62 -0.54 -4.76
CA GLN A 485 19.43 -1.90 -4.27
C GLN A 485 20.73 -2.47 -3.65
N MET A 486 21.87 -2.31 -4.33
CA MET A 486 23.17 -2.71 -3.77
C MET A 486 23.57 -1.86 -2.54
N ALA A 487 23.14 -0.61 -2.47
CA ALA A 487 23.35 0.23 -1.29
C ALA A 487 22.64 -0.31 -0.05
N PHE A 488 21.41 -0.81 -0.19
CA PHE A 488 20.70 -1.46 0.91
C PHE A 488 21.45 -2.70 1.41
N GLN A 489 21.94 -3.53 0.49
CA GLN A 489 22.70 -4.73 0.85
C GLN A 489 24.00 -4.40 1.59
N ALA A 490 24.72 -3.38 1.14
CA ALA A 490 25.96 -2.93 1.79
C ALA A 490 25.71 -2.32 3.17
N ALA A 491 24.67 -1.49 3.30
CA ALA A 491 24.30 -0.88 4.56
C ALA A 491 23.80 -1.91 5.58
N TYR A 492 22.95 -2.84 5.15
CA TYR A 492 22.42 -3.89 6.00
C TYR A 492 23.55 -4.82 6.48
N TYR A 493 24.44 -5.25 5.59
CA TYR A 493 25.60 -6.08 5.97
C TYR A 493 26.54 -5.32 6.91
N GLY A 494 26.80 -4.04 6.68
CA GLY A 494 27.62 -3.21 7.56
C GLY A 494 27.07 -3.07 8.97
N LEU A 495 25.75 -3.15 9.13
CA LEU A 495 25.08 -3.06 10.43
C LEU A 495 24.91 -4.42 11.12
N TYR A 496 24.52 -5.46 10.36
CA TYR A 496 24.10 -6.75 10.90
C TYR A 496 25.06 -7.91 10.63
N GLY A 497 26.08 -7.72 9.79
CA GLY A 497 27.10 -8.73 9.48
C GLY A 497 26.60 -9.95 8.69
N ARG A 498 25.37 -9.89 8.16
CA ARG A 498 24.71 -10.98 7.44
C ARG A 498 23.93 -10.47 6.24
N MET A 499 23.69 -11.34 5.28
CA MET A 499 22.87 -11.07 4.10
C MET A 499 21.56 -11.81 4.26
N GLU A 500 20.46 -11.17 3.90
CA GLU A 500 19.12 -11.69 4.13
C GLU A 500 18.26 -11.50 2.89
N ASN A 501 17.22 -12.32 2.77
CA ASN A 501 16.32 -12.28 1.63
C ASN A 501 15.71 -10.88 1.43
N THR A 502 15.74 -10.42 0.19
CA THR A 502 15.30 -9.09 -0.23
C THR A 502 14.30 -9.21 -1.37
N TYR A 503 13.20 -8.46 -1.27
CA TYR A 503 12.14 -8.38 -2.26
C TYR A 503 12.09 -6.98 -2.88
N GLU A 504 11.93 -6.93 -4.19
CA GLU A 504 11.54 -5.73 -4.92
C GLU A 504 10.49 -6.07 -6.00
N PRO A 505 9.42 -5.27 -6.17
CA PRO A 505 8.37 -5.57 -7.14
C PRO A 505 8.78 -5.17 -8.57
N ALA A 506 8.65 -6.10 -9.52
CA ALA A 506 8.63 -5.81 -10.95
C ALA A 506 7.19 -5.69 -11.47
N MET A 507 6.87 -4.60 -12.15
CA MET A 507 5.56 -4.41 -12.77
C MET A 507 5.38 -5.32 -13.99
N THR A 508 4.24 -6.02 -14.08
CA THR A 508 3.88 -6.84 -15.26
C THR A 508 2.66 -6.30 -16.02
N LYS A 509 2.28 -5.03 -15.81
CA LYS A 509 1.14 -4.37 -16.48
C LYS A 509 1.25 -4.26 -18.01
N VAL A 510 2.39 -4.59 -18.63
CA VAL A 510 2.48 -4.77 -20.09
C VAL A 510 1.65 -5.97 -20.59
N PHE A 511 1.22 -6.84 -19.67
CA PHE A 511 0.32 -7.96 -19.94
C PHE A 511 -1.10 -7.66 -19.45
N LEU A 512 -2.08 -8.28 -20.11
CA LEU A 512 -3.49 -8.23 -19.74
C LEU A 512 -3.65 -8.75 -18.30
N HIS A 513 -4.20 -7.92 -17.41
CA HIS A 513 -4.38 -8.23 -15.99
C HIS A 513 -3.07 -8.62 -15.29
N GLY A 514 -1.94 -8.06 -15.76
CA GLY A 514 -0.67 -8.14 -15.07
C GLY A 514 -0.72 -7.45 -13.70
N ARG A 515 -0.03 -8.05 -12.72
CA ARG A 515 0.16 -7.52 -11.36
C ARG A 515 1.64 -7.21 -11.16
N THR A 516 2.30 -7.95 -10.29
CA THR A 516 3.73 -7.83 -9.98
C THR A 516 4.42 -9.19 -10.02
N GLU A 517 5.72 -9.18 -10.30
CA GLU A 517 6.66 -10.30 -10.09
C GLU A 517 7.71 -9.88 -9.03
N ALA A 518 8.39 -10.84 -8.40
CA ALA A 518 9.45 -10.59 -7.42
C ALA A 518 10.83 -10.50 -8.08
N ILE A 519 11.56 -9.42 -7.83
CA ILE A 519 13.00 -9.32 -8.07
C ILE A 519 13.68 -9.74 -6.77
N ARG A 520 14.51 -10.78 -6.83
CA ARG A 520 15.32 -11.26 -5.71
C ARG A 520 16.71 -10.63 -5.79
N THR A 521 16.94 -9.60 -4.98
CA THR A 521 18.13 -8.74 -5.06
C THR A 521 19.43 -9.45 -4.67
N VAL A 522 19.37 -10.39 -3.72
CA VAL A 522 20.55 -11.08 -3.21
C VAL A 522 20.95 -12.20 -4.17
N THR A 523 21.98 -11.94 -4.96
CA THR A 523 22.61 -12.91 -5.87
C THR A 523 24.06 -13.21 -5.45
N ASN A 524 24.70 -14.20 -6.05
CA ASN A 524 26.13 -14.47 -5.80
C ASN A 524 27.03 -13.25 -6.15
N GLU A 525 26.69 -12.49 -7.18
CA GLU A 525 27.37 -11.26 -7.56
C GLU A 525 27.17 -10.16 -6.51
N CYS A 526 25.97 -10.07 -5.90
CA CYS A 526 25.75 -9.21 -4.74
C CYS A 526 26.64 -9.65 -3.56
N VAL A 527 26.69 -10.94 -3.25
CA VAL A 527 27.54 -11.47 -2.17
C VAL A 527 29.02 -11.13 -2.40
N ASP A 528 29.51 -11.31 -3.63
CA ASP A 528 30.88 -10.97 -4.03
C ASP A 528 31.15 -9.47 -3.85
N PHE A 529 30.22 -8.63 -4.29
CA PHE A 529 30.30 -7.18 -4.08
C PHE A 529 30.37 -6.82 -2.59
N ILE A 530 29.49 -7.34 -1.75
CA ILE A 530 29.45 -7.01 -0.32
C ILE A 530 30.74 -7.43 0.38
N LYS A 531 31.21 -8.65 0.13
CA LYS A 531 32.48 -9.15 0.70
C LYS A 531 33.68 -8.33 0.22
N THR A 532 33.71 -7.99 -1.07
CA THR A 532 34.79 -7.19 -1.65
C THR A 532 34.79 -5.76 -1.09
N PHE A 533 33.61 -5.16 -0.93
CA PHE A 533 33.44 -3.80 -0.43
C PHE A 533 33.89 -3.67 1.03
N TRP A 534 33.50 -4.60 1.89
CA TRP A 534 33.86 -4.58 3.32
C TRP A 534 35.25 -5.16 3.62
N GLY A 535 35.86 -5.87 2.67
CA GLY A 535 37.25 -6.33 2.75
C GLY A 535 38.28 -5.23 2.46
N ASP A 536 39.53 -5.53 2.79
CA ASP A 536 40.70 -4.69 2.46
C ASP A 536 41.12 -4.89 0.99
N ASN A 537 40.29 -4.37 0.08
CA ASN A 537 40.50 -4.48 -1.36
C ASN A 537 40.71 -3.10 -2.02
N PRO A 538 41.45 -3.01 -3.13
CA PRO A 538 41.59 -1.78 -3.91
C PRO A 538 40.25 -1.23 -4.41
N ALA A 539 40.17 0.10 -4.56
CA ALA A 539 38.96 0.80 -5.00
C ALA A 539 38.44 0.28 -6.36
N GLU A 540 39.34 -0.03 -7.29
CA GLU A 540 38.99 -0.57 -8.61
C GLU A 540 38.26 -1.92 -8.51
N GLN A 541 38.68 -2.79 -7.58
CA GLN A 541 38.04 -4.09 -7.37
C GLN A 541 36.64 -3.91 -6.76
N LYS A 542 36.50 -3.02 -5.76
CA LYS A 542 35.19 -2.69 -5.16
C LYS A 542 34.20 -2.16 -6.21
N VAL A 543 34.65 -1.25 -7.06
CA VAL A 543 33.82 -0.67 -8.15
C VAL A 543 33.50 -1.72 -9.23
N SER A 544 34.46 -2.59 -9.57
CA SER A 544 34.21 -3.68 -10.53
C SER A 544 33.20 -4.69 -10.00
N ALA A 545 33.26 -5.05 -8.72
CA ALA A 545 32.32 -5.98 -8.11
C ALA A 545 30.91 -5.36 -8.04
N LEU A 546 30.80 -4.08 -7.67
CA LEU A 546 29.55 -3.33 -7.72
C LEU A 546 28.95 -3.36 -9.13
N ARG A 547 29.75 -3.12 -10.17
CA ARG A 547 29.30 -3.13 -11.57
C ARG A 547 28.66 -4.47 -11.93
N LYS A 548 29.34 -5.59 -11.66
CA LYS A 548 28.80 -6.94 -11.91
C LYS A 548 27.48 -7.18 -11.17
N ALA A 549 27.41 -6.80 -9.89
CA ALA A 549 26.20 -6.97 -9.09
C ALA A 549 25.02 -6.16 -9.66
N THR A 550 25.25 -4.90 -10.06
CA THR A 550 24.21 -4.06 -10.66
C THR A 550 23.78 -4.53 -12.05
N GLU A 551 24.70 -5.08 -12.85
CA GLU A 551 24.39 -5.69 -14.16
C GLU A 551 23.52 -6.93 -13.99
N LYS A 552 23.86 -7.80 -13.04
CA LYS A 552 23.03 -8.98 -12.72
C LYS A 552 21.64 -8.57 -12.24
N HIS A 553 21.55 -7.61 -11.32
CA HIS A 553 20.27 -7.11 -10.83
C HIS A 553 19.41 -6.56 -11.99
N THR A 554 19.99 -5.72 -12.86
CA THR A 554 19.30 -5.17 -14.04
C THR A 554 18.81 -6.27 -15.00
N ALA A 555 19.58 -7.35 -15.17
CA ALA A 555 19.17 -8.49 -15.97
C ALA A 555 17.95 -9.22 -15.36
N ILE A 556 17.95 -9.44 -14.04
CA ILE A 556 16.81 -10.04 -13.32
C ILE A 556 15.56 -9.15 -13.44
N THR A 557 15.70 -7.84 -13.21
CA THR A 557 14.59 -6.87 -13.37
C THR A 557 13.92 -7.00 -14.74
N LYS A 558 14.72 -7.15 -15.80
CA LYS A 558 14.22 -7.31 -17.18
C LYS A 558 13.47 -8.62 -17.37
N ASP A 559 13.94 -9.72 -16.79
CA ASP A 559 13.28 -11.02 -16.87
C ASP A 559 11.96 -11.01 -16.08
N CYS A 560 11.97 -10.50 -14.84
CA CYS A 560 10.77 -10.38 -14.02
C CYS A 560 9.71 -9.48 -14.68
N SER A 561 10.10 -8.37 -15.30
CA SER A 561 9.18 -7.48 -16.03
C SER A 561 8.53 -8.14 -17.25
N LYS A 562 9.12 -9.22 -17.78
CA LYS A 562 8.55 -10.05 -18.85
C LYS A 562 7.70 -11.21 -18.32
N GLY A 563 7.42 -11.24 -17.01
CA GLY A 563 6.71 -12.33 -16.35
C GLY A 563 7.51 -13.64 -16.34
N GLN A 564 8.85 -13.56 -16.32
CA GLN A 564 9.75 -14.73 -16.28
C GLN A 564 10.37 -14.97 -14.90
N GLY A 565 9.87 -14.31 -13.85
CA GLY A 565 10.32 -14.61 -12.49
C GLY A 565 9.80 -15.97 -12.01
N GLN A 566 10.42 -16.46 -10.94
CA GLN A 566 10.10 -17.76 -10.36
C GLN A 566 8.95 -17.69 -9.34
N ASP A 567 8.83 -16.58 -8.61
CA ASP A 567 8.01 -16.49 -7.41
C ASP A 567 6.51 -16.64 -7.72
N ARG A 568 5.98 -15.85 -8.66
CA ARG A 568 4.55 -15.97 -9.03
C ARG A 568 4.21 -17.31 -9.66
N HIS A 569 5.13 -17.86 -10.44
CA HIS A 569 4.91 -19.15 -11.07
C HIS A 569 4.82 -20.28 -10.03
N LEU A 570 5.81 -20.39 -9.14
CA LEU A 570 5.81 -21.39 -8.07
C LEU A 570 4.64 -21.19 -7.11
N TYR A 571 4.27 -19.94 -6.80
CA TYR A 571 3.09 -19.64 -5.99
C TYR A 571 1.79 -20.15 -6.64
N ALA A 572 1.60 -19.93 -7.95
CA ALA A 572 0.43 -20.45 -8.65
C ALA A 572 0.37 -21.99 -8.63
N LEU A 573 1.52 -22.67 -8.80
CA LEU A 573 1.61 -24.13 -8.70
C LEU A 573 1.27 -24.62 -7.28
N TYR A 574 1.76 -23.92 -6.25
CA TYR A 574 1.43 -24.18 -4.86
C TYR A 574 -0.08 -24.04 -4.60
N CYS A 575 -0.71 -22.96 -5.04
CA CYS A 575 -2.15 -22.76 -4.87
C CYS A 575 -2.98 -23.83 -5.59
N LEU A 576 -2.57 -24.27 -6.78
CA LEU A 576 -3.23 -25.37 -7.49
C LEU A 576 -3.08 -26.71 -6.78
N TRP A 577 -1.93 -26.96 -6.18
CA TRP A 577 -1.73 -28.12 -5.31
C TRP A 577 -2.69 -28.05 -4.12
N GLN A 578 -2.78 -26.92 -3.40
CA GLN A 578 -3.71 -26.73 -2.28
C GLN A 578 -5.16 -26.97 -2.68
N ARG A 579 -5.63 -26.36 -3.78
CA ARG A 579 -7.02 -26.54 -4.25
C ARG A 579 -7.34 -27.98 -4.64
N SER A 580 -6.34 -28.78 -5.04
CA SER A 580 -6.55 -30.19 -5.39
C SER A 580 -7.01 -31.04 -4.18
N PHE A 581 -6.90 -30.55 -2.95
CA PHE A 581 -7.40 -31.21 -1.73
C PHE A 581 -8.86 -30.86 -1.43
N ASP A 582 -9.25 -29.61 -1.65
CA ASP A 582 -10.59 -29.10 -1.33
C ASP A 582 -11.66 -29.72 -2.25
N ASP A 583 -11.33 -29.90 -3.54
CA ASP A 583 -12.20 -30.58 -4.52
C ASP A 583 -12.35 -32.08 -4.21
N GLY A 584 -11.34 -32.70 -3.59
CA GLY A 584 -11.34 -34.10 -3.19
C GLY A 584 -12.19 -34.39 -1.96
N ALA A 585 -12.25 -33.46 -1.00
CA ALA A 585 -13.12 -33.54 0.18
C ALA A 585 -14.61 -33.35 -0.21
N SER A 586 -14.87 -32.47 -1.18
CA SER A 586 -16.22 -32.20 -1.71
C SER A 586 -16.76 -33.36 -2.56
N SER A 587 -15.88 -34.09 -3.26
CA SER A 587 -16.26 -35.25 -4.08
C SER A 587 -16.42 -36.55 -3.28
N ALA A 588 -15.78 -36.66 -2.10
CA ALA A 588 -15.91 -37.83 -1.23
C ALA A 588 -17.22 -37.86 -0.42
N ASN A 589 -17.89 -36.71 -0.24
CA ASN A 589 -19.18 -36.63 0.44
C ASN A 589 -20.40 -36.73 -0.48
N ASN A 590 -20.22 -36.82 -1.81
CA ASN A 590 -21.31 -36.86 -2.78
C ASN A 590 -21.54 -38.22 -3.46
N SER A 591 -21.00 -39.31 -2.89
CA SER A 591 -21.25 -40.66 -3.39
C SER A 591 -22.16 -41.48 -2.47
N VAL A 592 -23.28 -40.92 -2.00
CA VAL A 592 -24.43 -41.70 -1.51
C VAL A 592 -25.74 -40.96 -1.84
N ILE A 593 -26.50 -41.54 -2.79
CA ILE A 593 -27.93 -41.36 -3.12
C ILE A 593 -28.32 -40.15 -3.98
N SER A 594 -28.40 -40.41 -5.29
CA SER A 594 -29.42 -39.85 -6.18
C SER A 594 -30.74 -40.59 -5.95
N SER A 595 -31.72 -39.95 -5.33
CA SER A 595 -33.15 -40.25 -5.53
C SER A 595 -34.04 -39.07 -5.14
N SER A 596 -35.09 -38.88 -5.92
CA SER A 596 -36.01 -37.74 -5.93
C SER A 596 -37.00 -37.67 -4.76
N ASN A 597 -37.52 -36.44 -4.56
CA ASN A 597 -38.79 -36.04 -3.94
C ASN A 597 -38.96 -36.07 -2.41
N GLY A 598 -39.39 -34.91 -1.87
CA GLY A 598 -40.56 -34.84 -0.97
C GLY A 598 -40.31 -34.48 0.50
N TYR A 599 -40.87 -33.33 0.89
CA TYR A 599 -41.18 -32.83 2.24
C TYR A 599 -41.53 -33.89 3.32
N THR A 600 -40.95 -33.81 4.53
CA THR A 600 -41.58 -33.64 5.89
C THR A 600 -40.65 -34.08 7.04
N SER A 601 -40.72 -33.39 8.18
CA SER A 601 -40.07 -33.71 9.49
C SER A 601 -41.01 -34.53 10.42
N PRO A 602 -40.69 -34.81 11.70
CA PRO A 602 -39.70 -35.79 12.22
C PRO A 602 -40.29 -36.71 13.33
N VAL A 603 -39.81 -37.95 13.54
CA VAL A 603 -40.00 -38.68 14.83
C VAL A 603 -38.85 -39.66 15.13
N GLU A 604 -38.60 -39.79 16.44
CA GLU A 604 -37.60 -40.47 17.27
C GLU A 604 -37.35 -41.99 17.12
N THR A 605 -36.27 -42.38 17.82
CA THR A 605 -35.97 -43.63 18.58
C THR A 605 -35.18 -44.78 17.95
N ALA A 606 -34.01 -45.02 18.60
CA ALA A 606 -33.42 -46.30 19.03
C ALA A 606 -32.88 -47.25 17.92
N SER A 607 -31.83 -48.06 18.08
CA SER A 607 -30.76 -48.28 19.06
C SER A 607 -29.96 -49.49 18.52
N ILE A 608 -28.63 -49.49 18.69
CA ILE A 608 -27.77 -50.67 18.91
C ILE A 608 -27.61 -51.67 17.73
N GLU A 609 -26.38 -51.85 17.23
CA GLU A 609 -25.48 -53.00 17.49
C GLU A 609 -24.40 -53.15 16.39
N SER A 610 -23.15 -53.33 16.80
CA SER A 610 -22.05 -53.79 15.93
C SER A 610 -21.99 -55.32 15.93
N PRO A 611 -21.50 -55.97 14.86
CA PRO A 611 -20.25 -56.71 15.08
C PRO A 611 -19.30 -56.81 13.86
N LYS A 612 -18.01 -56.57 14.17
CA LYS A 612 -16.82 -57.42 13.96
C LYS A 612 -16.69 -58.32 12.69
N SER A 613 -15.63 -58.02 11.94
CA SER A 613 -14.51 -58.90 11.52
C SER A 613 -14.80 -60.20 10.74
N SER A 614 -14.32 -60.25 9.48
CA SER A 614 -13.35 -61.28 9.05
C SER A 614 -12.76 -60.98 7.66
N THR A 615 -11.46 -61.21 7.55
CA THR A 615 -10.58 -61.13 6.37
C THR A 615 -10.86 -62.18 5.29
N SER A 616 -10.66 -61.81 4.02
CA SER A 616 -10.22 -62.75 2.98
C SER A 616 -9.36 -62.02 1.92
N LEU A 617 -8.15 -62.53 1.72
CA LEU A 617 -7.22 -62.18 0.64
C LEU A 617 -7.72 -62.77 -0.68
N SER A 618 -7.60 -61.99 -1.76
CA SER A 618 -7.51 -62.50 -3.13
C SER A 618 -6.67 -61.53 -3.97
N GLU A 619 -5.54 -62.03 -4.44
CA GLU A 619 -4.71 -61.45 -5.50
C GLU A 619 -5.48 -61.41 -6.82
N ASP A 620 -5.43 -60.27 -7.51
CA ASP A 620 -5.01 -60.13 -8.92
C ASP A 620 -5.62 -58.88 -9.58
N GLY A 621 -4.81 -58.22 -10.42
CA GLY A 621 -5.32 -57.44 -11.53
C GLY A 621 -5.10 -55.93 -11.48
N LEU A 622 -3.95 -55.50 -11.99
CA LEU A 622 -3.74 -54.33 -12.86
C LEU A 622 -4.71 -53.13 -12.67
N SER A 623 -4.24 -52.09 -11.98
CA SER A 623 -4.77 -50.74 -12.16
C SER A 623 -3.65 -49.69 -12.08
N SER A 624 -3.14 -49.32 -13.24
CA SER A 624 -2.07 -48.31 -13.42
C SER A 624 -2.54 -46.86 -13.30
N ASN A 625 -3.77 -46.60 -12.84
CA ASN A 625 -4.29 -45.22 -12.66
C ASN A 625 -4.29 -44.71 -11.22
N GLY A 626 -3.86 -45.52 -10.23
CA GLY A 626 -3.92 -45.14 -8.80
C GLY A 626 -2.74 -44.33 -8.26
N TYR A 627 -1.58 -44.35 -8.93
CA TYR A 627 -0.36 -43.71 -8.41
C TYR A 627 -0.34 -42.20 -8.57
N SER A 628 -0.97 -41.67 -9.63
CA SER A 628 -0.94 -40.23 -9.93
C SER A 628 -1.78 -39.38 -8.96
N VAL A 629 -2.87 -39.95 -8.42
CA VAL A 629 -3.75 -39.25 -7.47
C VAL A 629 -3.23 -39.35 -6.02
N ARG A 630 -2.51 -40.43 -5.67
CA ARG A 630 -1.90 -40.56 -4.33
C ARG A 630 -0.70 -39.64 -4.13
N GLY A 631 0.13 -39.41 -5.16
CA GLY A 631 1.27 -38.50 -5.08
C GLY A 631 0.89 -37.05 -4.81
N MET A 632 -0.26 -36.58 -5.33
CA MET A 632 -0.72 -35.22 -5.06
C MET A 632 -1.25 -35.01 -3.63
N ARG A 633 -1.44 -36.06 -2.82
CA ARG A 633 -1.94 -35.93 -1.44
C ARG A 633 -0.89 -35.52 -0.41
N THR A 634 0.38 -35.63 -0.76
CA THR A 634 1.49 -35.15 0.08
C THR A 634 1.99 -33.82 -0.47
N MET A 635 2.43 -32.92 0.41
CA MET A 635 3.03 -31.67 -0.03
C MET A 635 4.29 -31.94 -0.85
N PRO A 636 4.41 -31.41 -2.08
CA PRO A 636 5.62 -31.54 -2.87
C PRO A 636 6.84 -31.12 -2.06
N ALA A 637 7.94 -31.87 -2.20
CA ALA A 637 9.17 -31.64 -1.44
C ALA A 637 9.65 -30.19 -1.56
N ILE A 638 9.55 -29.60 -2.76
CA ILE A 638 9.93 -28.19 -3.01
C ILE A 638 9.20 -27.18 -2.12
N PHE A 639 7.94 -27.44 -1.74
CA PHE A 639 7.13 -26.53 -0.91
C PHE A 639 7.20 -26.81 0.59
N SER A 640 7.80 -27.94 0.98
CA SER A 640 8.05 -28.30 2.38
C SER A 640 9.53 -28.16 2.78
N ASP A 641 10.40 -27.91 1.81
CA ASP A 641 11.82 -27.62 1.97
C ASP A 641 12.06 -26.27 2.67
N ALA A 642 13.16 -26.17 3.44
CA ALA A 642 13.51 -24.95 4.15
C ALA A 642 13.85 -23.77 3.21
N GLY A 643 14.23 -24.05 1.96
CA GLY A 643 14.38 -23.04 0.92
C GLY A 643 13.08 -22.32 0.60
N TRP A 644 11.94 -23.00 0.68
CA TRP A 644 10.63 -22.39 0.44
C TRP A 644 10.32 -21.35 1.51
N ASP A 645 10.49 -21.70 2.78
CA ASP A 645 10.31 -20.76 3.89
C ASP A 645 11.31 -19.58 3.79
N LYS A 646 12.55 -19.85 3.38
CA LYS A 646 13.61 -18.85 3.28
C LYS A 646 13.37 -17.83 2.16
N ILE A 647 12.95 -18.25 0.97
CA ILE A 647 12.62 -17.31 -0.13
C ILE A 647 11.37 -16.49 0.20
N ASN A 648 10.48 -17.05 1.02
CA ASN A 648 9.21 -16.44 1.38
C ASN A 648 9.32 -15.52 2.63
N THR A 649 10.37 -15.67 3.43
CA THR A 649 10.66 -14.77 4.55
C THR A 649 11.45 -13.56 4.07
N THR A 650 10.76 -12.47 3.73
CA THR A 650 11.40 -11.24 3.24
C THR A 650 11.84 -10.35 4.40
N VAL A 651 13.14 -10.18 4.58
CA VAL A 651 13.72 -9.30 5.62
C VAL A 651 13.84 -7.87 5.13
N LEU A 652 14.28 -7.66 3.89
CA LEU A 652 14.28 -6.34 3.25
C LEU A 652 13.21 -6.29 2.18
N SER A 653 12.06 -5.71 2.50
CA SER A 653 11.02 -5.42 1.51
C SER A 653 11.23 -4.01 1.01
N THR A 654 11.49 -3.87 -0.29
CA THR A 654 11.86 -2.60 -0.92
C THR A 654 10.93 -2.30 -2.08
N SER A 655 10.72 -1.01 -2.36
CA SER A 655 9.97 -0.58 -3.52
C SER A 655 10.46 0.79 -3.97
N ASN A 656 10.37 1.07 -5.28
CA ASN A 656 10.68 2.34 -5.90
C ASN A 656 9.41 3.00 -6.46
N CYS A 657 9.23 4.31 -6.22
CA CYS A 657 8.08 5.08 -6.69
C CYS A 657 8.48 6.52 -7.05
N GLY A 658 9.23 6.69 -8.13
CA GLY A 658 9.68 8.00 -8.60
C GLY A 658 8.59 8.82 -9.30
N ASN A 659 8.11 9.90 -8.68
CA ASN A 659 7.27 10.91 -9.33
C ASN A 659 7.47 12.31 -8.68
N PRO A 660 7.54 13.40 -9.46
CA PRO A 660 7.63 14.77 -8.92
C PRO A 660 6.50 15.21 -7.98
N CYS A 661 5.33 14.55 -8.02
CA CYS A 661 4.24 14.85 -7.09
C CYS A 661 4.46 14.30 -5.67
N LEU A 662 5.45 13.41 -5.51
CA LEU A 662 5.71 12.74 -4.24
C LEU A 662 6.95 13.29 -3.56
N ARG A 663 6.78 13.63 -2.28
CA ARG A 663 7.89 13.94 -1.39
C ARG A 663 8.52 12.66 -0.87
N HIS A 664 7.70 11.73 -0.37
CA HIS A 664 8.09 10.40 0.12
C HIS A 664 6.99 9.38 -0.16
N PHE A 665 7.32 8.10 -0.02
CA PHE A 665 6.35 7.03 0.14
C PHE A 665 6.92 5.95 1.05
N GLY A 666 6.05 5.12 1.62
CA GLY A 666 6.47 4.00 2.44
C GLY A 666 5.35 3.02 2.72
N PHE A 667 5.70 1.97 3.45
CA PHE A 667 4.85 0.86 3.87
C PHE A 667 5.48 0.21 5.11
N GLY A 668 4.72 -0.60 5.86
CA GLY A 668 5.27 -1.33 7.01
C GLY A 668 6.14 -2.52 6.61
N PRO A 669 6.89 -3.12 7.54
CA PRO A 669 7.70 -4.30 7.24
C PRO A 669 6.83 -5.53 6.96
N THR A 670 7.22 -6.34 5.98
CA THR A 670 6.52 -7.59 5.61
C THR A 670 6.94 -8.79 6.46
N SER A 671 7.82 -8.62 7.44
CA SER A 671 8.17 -9.67 8.40
C SER A 671 8.44 -9.03 9.76
N ALA A 672 8.24 -9.78 10.83
CA ALA A 672 8.47 -9.29 12.19
C ALA A 672 9.92 -8.81 12.39
N ASP A 673 10.87 -9.47 11.72
CA ASP A 673 12.30 -9.14 11.76
C ASP A 673 12.77 -8.25 10.61
N GLY A 674 11.85 -7.71 9.82
CA GLY A 674 12.16 -7.04 8.56
C GLY A 674 12.14 -5.52 8.60
N PHE A 675 12.40 -4.96 7.43
CA PHE A 675 12.25 -3.55 7.09
C PHE A 675 11.32 -3.40 5.90
N GLY A 676 10.43 -2.40 5.95
CA GLY A 676 9.72 -1.88 4.79
C GLY A 676 10.40 -0.59 4.32
N ILE A 677 10.94 -0.56 3.10
CA ILE A 677 11.73 0.57 2.60
C ILE A 677 11.14 1.08 1.28
N GLY A 678 10.50 2.25 1.34
CA GLY A 678 10.14 3.02 0.14
C GLY A 678 11.25 4.00 -0.22
N TYR A 679 11.59 4.12 -1.50
CA TYR A 679 12.63 5.04 -1.95
C TYR A 679 12.34 5.74 -3.28
N ILE A 680 12.68 7.03 -3.37
CA ILE A 680 12.48 7.89 -4.53
C ILE A 680 13.84 8.39 -5.01
N ILE A 681 14.22 8.02 -6.23
CA ILE A 681 15.44 8.52 -6.86
C ILE A 681 15.10 9.80 -7.64
N LYS A 682 15.52 10.95 -7.12
CA LYS A 682 15.42 12.25 -7.80
C LYS A 682 16.69 12.51 -8.62
N ASP A 683 16.70 13.58 -9.41
CA ASP A 683 17.81 13.89 -10.32
C ASP A 683 19.13 14.10 -9.57
N ASP A 684 19.11 14.84 -8.46
CA ASP A 684 20.29 15.20 -7.67
C ASP A 684 20.21 14.81 -6.17
N SER A 685 19.17 14.07 -5.78
CA SER A 685 19.00 13.55 -4.42
C SER A 685 18.28 12.19 -4.42
N ILE A 686 18.27 11.52 -3.26
CA ILE A 686 17.50 10.28 -3.05
C ILE A 686 16.77 10.38 -1.72
N SER A 687 15.48 10.09 -1.71
CA SER A 687 14.65 10.11 -0.50
C SER A 687 14.30 8.67 -0.10
N PHE A 688 14.51 8.32 1.16
CA PHE A 688 14.22 6.99 1.72
C PHE A 688 13.25 7.12 2.88
N CYS A 689 12.31 6.19 3.00
CA CYS A 689 11.44 6.01 4.15
C CYS A 689 11.49 4.54 4.57
N ALA A 690 12.04 4.29 5.76
CA ALA A 690 12.16 2.96 6.32
C ALA A 690 11.23 2.80 7.53
N SER A 691 10.60 1.64 7.63
CA SER A 691 9.83 1.20 8.79
C SER A 691 10.34 -0.16 9.29
N SER A 692 10.23 -0.44 10.58
CA SER A 692 10.51 -1.76 11.16
C SER A 692 9.76 -1.98 12.47
N LYS A 693 9.76 -3.22 12.98
CA LYS A 693 9.30 -3.50 14.36
C LYS A 693 10.47 -3.51 15.33
N HIS A 694 10.63 -2.46 16.13
CA HIS A 694 11.67 -2.31 17.15
C HIS A 694 13.09 -2.74 16.73
N ARG A 695 13.59 -2.23 15.59
CA ARG A 695 14.97 -2.49 15.14
C ARG A 695 15.84 -1.25 15.28
N GLN A 696 17.00 -1.25 14.65
CA GLN A 696 17.88 -0.09 14.63
C GLN A 696 17.59 0.76 13.38
N THR A 697 16.32 1.14 13.16
CA THR A 697 15.83 1.78 11.92
C THR A 697 16.62 3.06 11.60
N ALA A 698 16.80 3.92 12.61
CA ALA A 698 17.61 5.13 12.48
C ALA A 698 19.07 4.82 12.11
N ARG A 699 19.67 3.83 12.78
CA ARG A 699 21.06 3.43 12.51
C ARG A 699 21.23 2.84 11.12
N LEU A 700 20.27 2.08 10.61
CA LEU A 700 20.30 1.58 9.24
C LEU A 700 20.34 2.73 8.23
N MET A 701 19.53 3.77 8.44
CA MET A 701 19.55 4.97 7.58
C MET A 701 20.89 5.72 7.67
N TYR A 702 21.48 5.87 8.86
CA TYR A 702 22.82 6.46 8.99
C TYR A 702 23.90 5.63 8.30
N THR A 703 23.86 4.31 8.42
CA THR A 703 24.80 3.41 7.72
C THR A 703 24.63 3.51 6.20
N LEU A 704 23.40 3.61 5.71
CA LEU A 704 23.10 3.81 4.30
C LEU A 704 23.66 5.14 3.78
N GLU A 705 23.46 6.24 4.50
CA GLU A 705 24.03 7.54 4.15
C GLU A 705 25.56 7.49 4.10
N SER A 706 26.19 6.87 5.10
CA SER A 706 27.65 6.70 5.16
C SER A 706 28.16 5.90 3.95
N TYR A 707 27.50 4.79 3.62
CA TYR A 707 27.83 3.98 2.45
C TYR A 707 27.72 4.80 1.15
N LEU A 708 26.62 5.54 0.96
CA LEU A 708 26.39 6.36 -0.24
C LEU A 708 27.49 7.43 -0.40
N MET A 709 27.92 8.06 0.70
CA MET A 709 29.04 9.01 0.68
C MET A 709 30.38 8.33 0.37
N GLU A 710 30.63 7.13 0.89
CA GLU A 710 31.86 6.37 0.65
C GLU A 710 31.96 5.91 -0.81
N ILE A 711 30.90 5.29 -1.35
CA ILE A 711 30.93 4.78 -2.72
C ILE A 711 31.09 5.92 -3.74
N ARG A 712 30.57 7.12 -3.45
CA ARG A 712 30.83 8.32 -4.25
C ARG A 712 32.32 8.66 -4.33
N LYS A 713 33.04 8.59 -3.19
CA LYS A 713 34.49 8.85 -3.13
C LYS A 713 35.26 7.80 -3.93
N LEU A 714 34.89 6.52 -3.79
CA LEU A 714 35.52 5.42 -4.54
C LEU A 714 35.31 5.60 -6.05
N LEU A 715 34.08 5.87 -6.50
CA LEU A 715 33.77 6.07 -7.91
C LEU A 715 34.53 7.24 -8.53
N ARG A 716 34.62 8.37 -7.82
CA ARG A 716 35.43 9.52 -8.26
C ARG A 716 36.91 9.13 -8.38
N THR A 717 37.45 8.43 -7.39
CA THR A 717 38.86 8.02 -7.39
C THR A 717 39.19 7.11 -8.57
N VAL A 718 38.36 6.10 -8.84
CA VAL A 718 38.55 5.16 -9.95
C VAL A 718 38.40 5.84 -11.31
N ASN A 719 37.46 6.78 -11.44
CA ASN A 719 37.25 7.52 -12.69
C ASN A 719 38.26 8.66 -12.93
N HIS A 720 39.09 9.04 -11.95
CA HIS A 720 40.06 10.15 -12.04
C HIS A 720 41.45 9.77 -12.57
N ARG A 721 41.63 8.68 -13.33
CA ARG A 721 42.93 8.42 -14.00
C ARG A 721 43.31 9.58 -14.95
N PRO A 722 44.59 10.02 -14.96
CA PRO A 722 44.94 11.40 -15.29
C PRO A 722 44.90 11.68 -16.79
N ALA A 723 44.13 12.70 -17.18
CA ALA A 723 44.42 13.44 -18.40
C ALA A 723 45.66 14.33 -18.17
N SER A 724 46.55 14.37 -19.17
CA SER A 724 47.77 15.19 -19.34
C SER A 724 48.08 16.31 -18.29
N PRO A 725 49.36 16.46 -17.87
CA PRO A 725 49.78 17.36 -16.78
C PRO A 725 49.49 18.86 -16.96
N ARG A 726 48.98 19.31 -18.12
CA ARG A 726 48.61 20.72 -18.34
C ARG A 726 47.25 21.12 -17.75
N THR A 727 46.36 20.19 -17.44
CA THR A 727 45.02 20.49 -16.89
C THR A 727 44.95 20.45 -15.36
N SER A 728 46.00 19.99 -14.65
CA SER A 728 45.97 19.88 -13.18
C SER A 728 46.12 21.23 -12.48
N ARG A 729 46.93 22.16 -13.02
CA ARG A 729 47.15 23.49 -12.41
C ARG A 729 45.94 24.41 -12.46
N ALA A 730 45.13 24.32 -13.52
CA ALA A 730 43.91 25.11 -13.63
C ALA A 730 42.83 24.65 -12.62
N ARG A 731 42.82 23.36 -12.29
CA ARG A 731 41.83 22.75 -11.37
C ARG A 731 42.23 22.83 -9.90
N GLU A 732 43.53 22.88 -9.58
CA GLU A 732 43.99 23.23 -8.23
C GLU A 732 43.51 24.63 -7.84
N MET A 733 43.55 25.59 -8.79
CA MET A 733 42.99 26.94 -8.58
C MET A 733 41.46 26.94 -8.40
N GLU A 734 40.75 26.01 -9.02
CA GLU A 734 39.28 25.89 -8.93
C GLU A 734 38.85 25.24 -7.60
N MET A 735 39.56 24.21 -7.12
CA MET A 735 39.34 23.62 -5.78
C MET A 735 39.74 24.58 -4.65
N ILE A 736 40.76 25.41 -4.86
CA ILE A 736 41.11 26.49 -3.93
C ILE A 736 40.02 27.57 -3.94
N ALA A 737 39.42 27.88 -5.11
CA ALA A 737 38.30 28.82 -5.21
C ALA A 737 37.03 28.30 -4.52
N GLU A 738 36.70 27.00 -4.63
CA GLU A 738 35.58 26.39 -3.91
C GLU A 738 35.80 26.37 -2.39
N ARG A 739 37.04 26.18 -1.92
CA ARG A 739 37.38 26.31 -0.49
C ARG A 739 37.28 27.76 0.01
N LEU A 740 37.58 28.75 -0.83
CA LEU A 740 37.53 30.17 -0.48
C LEU A 740 36.11 30.77 -0.57
N GLN A 741 35.17 30.12 -1.28
CA GLN A 741 33.77 30.56 -1.33
C GLN A 741 32.94 30.18 -0.09
N GLY A 742 33.53 29.40 0.83
CA GLY A 742 32.93 29.07 2.13
C GLY A 742 33.05 30.15 3.19
N ASP A 743 33.81 31.23 2.96
CA ASP A 743 34.03 32.28 3.95
C ASP A 743 33.88 33.69 3.37
N HIS A 744 33.13 34.52 4.11
CA HIS A 744 32.87 35.96 3.94
C HIS A 744 31.87 36.45 2.87
N ARG A 745 30.64 36.69 3.32
CA ARG A 745 29.86 37.88 2.93
C ARG A 745 30.56 39.13 3.47
N ARG A 746 31.08 40.02 2.59
CA ARG A 746 31.00 41.51 2.70
C ARG A 746 31.79 42.22 1.60
N GLY A 747 31.11 43.18 0.95
CA GLY A 747 31.69 44.45 0.51
C GLY A 747 32.45 44.48 -0.83
N ARG A 748 31.82 45.05 -1.86
CA ARG A 748 32.47 45.45 -3.13
C ARG A 748 33.00 46.89 -3.00
N ILE A 749 34.27 47.09 -3.34
CA ILE A 749 35.03 48.35 -3.53
C ILE A 749 35.78 48.14 -4.86
N VAL A 750 35.97 49.04 -5.84
CA VAL A 750 35.76 50.48 -6.07
C VAL A 750 36.01 50.75 -7.58
N ARG A 751 35.76 52.00 -8.02
CA ARG A 751 36.28 52.76 -9.20
C ARG A 751 35.15 53.13 -10.18
N GLY A 752 34.79 54.38 -10.47
CA GLY A 752 35.46 55.67 -10.29
C GLY A 752 35.68 56.28 -11.68
N ASP A 753 34.83 57.22 -12.11
CA ASP A 753 35.10 58.17 -13.19
C ASP A 753 34.24 59.46 -13.00
N PRO A 754 34.73 60.66 -13.38
CA PRO A 754 34.28 61.95 -12.84
C PRO A 754 33.24 62.66 -13.72
N GLY A 755 32.32 63.43 -13.12
CA GLY A 755 31.49 64.35 -13.87
C GLY A 755 30.27 64.94 -13.14
N GLN A 756 30.51 66.08 -12.48
CA GLN A 756 29.61 67.24 -12.34
C GLN A 756 28.23 67.16 -11.61
N LEU A 757 28.16 68.03 -10.59
CA LEU A 757 27.07 68.98 -10.23
C LEU A 757 25.93 68.56 -9.25
N HIS A 758 26.10 69.06 -8.02
CA HIS A 758 25.15 69.77 -7.13
C HIS A 758 24.06 69.05 -6.29
N ARG A 759 24.16 69.40 -4.98
CA ARG A 759 23.14 69.76 -3.95
C ARG A 759 22.67 68.71 -2.91
N GLY A 760 23.08 68.97 -1.66
CA GLY A 760 22.30 68.92 -0.39
C GLY A 760 21.92 67.53 0.17
N ALA A 761 21.96 67.21 1.46
CA ALA A 761 22.14 67.98 2.69
C ALA A 761 22.55 67.02 3.86
N GLU A 762 23.38 67.55 4.77
CA GLU A 762 23.41 67.43 6.25
C GLU A 762 23.05 66.08 6.97
N THR A 763 24.10 65.47 7.55
CA THR A 763 24.36 65.04 8.98
C THR A 763 23.22 65.02 10.03
N PRO A 764 23.36 64.41 11.25
CA PRO A 764 24.60 63.91 11.92
C PRO A 764 24.55 62.57 12.75
N THR A 765 25.74 61.98 12.88
CA THR A 765 26.48 61.42 14.07
C THR A 765 25.77 60.90 15.33
N THR A 766 26.30 59.80 15.93
CA THR A 766 27.23 59.76 17.11
C THR A 766 27.49 58.30 17.54
N ASP A 767 28.75 57.87 17.55
CA ASP A 767 29.60 57.48 18.72
C ASP A 767 29.40 56.03 19.21
N SER A 768 30.36 55.28 19.75
CA SER A 768 31.84 55.18 19.72
C SER A 768 32.21 54.21 20.87
N GLY A 769 33.22 53.37 20.70
CA GLY A 769 33.84 52.52 21.74
C GLY A 769 34.15 51.12 21.16
N GLU A 770 35.35 50.82 20.65
CA GLU A 770 36.63 50.53 21.35
C GLU A 770 36.52 49.37 22.37
N LEU A 771 37.41 48.39 22.52
CA LEU A 771 38.56 47.78 21.82
C LEU A 771 38.99 46.55 22.69
N GLU A 772 40.00 45.78 22.25
CA GLU A 772 40.70 44.61 22.89
C GLU A 772 40.05 43.24 22.58
N ASP A 773 40.59 42.31 21.78
CA ASP A 773 41.94 41.81 21.39
C ASP A 773 42.53 40.67 22.25
N ASP A 774 43.04 39.67 21.50
CA ASP A 774 43.91 38.53 21.79
C ASP A 774 43.47 37.26 22.56
N GLY A 775 43.72 36.10 21.92
CA GLY A 775 43.98 34.83 22.62
C GLY A 775 43.72 33.52 21.86
N MET A 776 44.73 33.02 21.14
CA MET A 776 44.77 31.72 20.45
C MET A 776 44.50 30.45 21.31
N GLY A 777 43.91 29.42 20.68
CA GLY A 777 44.47 28.06 20.67
C GLY A 777 43.78 26.95 21.48
N GLY A 778 43.52 25.80 20.82
CA GLY A 778 43.63 24.48 21.46
C GLY A 778 42.43 23.54 21.35
N CYS A 779 42.54 22.55 20.45
CA CYS A 779 41.71 21.34 20.39
C CYS A 779 41.69 20.55 21.71
N LYS A 780 40.54 19.96 22.08
CA LYS A 780 40.49 18.71 22.87
C LYS A 780 39.23 17.89 22.59
N LEU A 781 39.50 16.67 22.11
CA LEU A 781 38.64 15.49 22.06
C LEU A 781 38.03 15.20 23.46
N HIS A 782 36.74 14.85 23.53
CA HIS A 782 36.16 14.22 24.73
C HIS A 782 35.41 12.93 24.38
N LEU A 783 36.03 11.84 24.83
CA LEU A 783 35.57 10.46 24.90
C LEU A 783 34.54 10.35 26.04
N TRP A 784 33.33 9.86 25.78
CA TRP A 784 32.39 9.47 26.85
C TRP A 784 32.34 7.96 27.02
N LYS A 785 32.58 7.54 28.27
CA LYS A 785 32.68 6.16 28.75
C LYS A 785 31.30 5.54 29.00
N CYS A 786 31.18 4.28 28.63
CA CYS A 786 30.10 3.37 28.97
C CYS A 786 30.08 3.02 30.46
N VAL A 787 28.89 2.80 31.02
CA VAL A 787 28.63 2.12 32.29
C VAL A 787 27.90 0.80 32.00
N PRO A 788 28.28 -0.34 32.60
CA PRO A 788 27.66 -1.64 32.31
C PRO A 788 26.51 -1.93 33.28
N LEU A 789 25.36 -2.39 32.77
CA LEU A 789 24.34 -3.05 33.59
C LEU A 789 24.26 -4.54 33.23
N ARG A 790 24.27 -5.38 34.27
CA ARG A 790 24.30 -6.84 34.21
C ARG A 790 22.93 -7.41 33.86
N LEU A 791 22.96 -8.41 32.98
CA LEU A 791 21.86 -9.31 32.61
C LEU A 791 21.36 -10.14 33.81
N THR A 792 20.04 -10.29 33.89
CA THR A 792 19.39 -11.51 34.40
C THR A 792 18.43 -12.01 33.33
N THR A 793 18.75 -13.18 32.79
CA THR A 793 18.00 -13.88 31.74
C THR A 793 16.79 -14.59 32.36
N GLN A 794 15.58 -14.22 31.95
CA GLN A 794 14.37 -15.03 32.14
C GLN A 794 13.72 -15.22 30.78
N LEU A 795 13.69 -16.49 30.34
CA LEU A 795 12.95 -16.93 29.16
C LEU A 795 11.46 -16.67 29.39
N LEU A 796 10.87 -15.83 28.55
CA LEU A 796 9.44 -15.78 28.32
C LEU A 796 9.20 -16.12 26.85
N THR A 797 8.59 -17.28 26.63
CA THR A 797 8.02 -17.72 25.36
C THR A 797 6.79 -16.87 25.07
N THR A 798 6.87 -15.98 24.10
CA THR A 798 5.73 -15.23 23.57
C THR A 798 5.33 -15.80 22.22
N GLU A 799 4.05 -16.10 22.09
CA GLU A 799 3.39 -16.65 20.92
C GLU A 799 3.49 -15.70 19.70
N SER A 800 3.52 -16.32 18.53
CA SER A 800 3.93 -15.75 17.25
C SER A 800 2.77 -15.08 16.50
N ASP A 801 2.79 -13.77 16.38
CA ASP A 801 2.00 -13.03 15.38
C ASP A 801 2.85 -12.86 14.10
N GLY A 802 2.75 -13.84 13.19
CA GLY A 802 3.55 -13.89 11.97
C GLY A 802 2.78 -13.54 10.70
N PHE A 803 3.47 -12.84 9.78
CA PHE A 803 3.04 -12.57 8.41
C PHE A 803 3.20 -13.80 7.52
N PHE A 804 2.24 -14.01 6.62
CA PHE A 804 2.18 -15.19 5.76
C PHE A 804 2.61 -14.91 4.32
N ASP A 805 3.82 -15.31 3.98
CA ASP A 805 4.18 -15.81 2.66
C ASP A 805 4.06 -17.34 2.69
N ALA A 806 3.83 -18.03 1.57
CA ALA A 806 3.36 -19.42 1.40
C ALA A 806 4.04 -20.56 2.22
N GLY A 807 5.02 -20.27 3.06
CA GLY A 807 5.68 -21.13 4.05
C GLY A 807 4.92 -21.41 5.36
N MET A 808 4.92 -20.52 6.36
CA MET A 808 4.14 -20.62 7.63
C MET A 808 2.69 -21.21 7.73
N LEU A 809 1.88 -21.37 6.68
CA LEU A 809 0.55 -22.02 6.66
C LEU A 809 0.77 -23.50 6.84
N LEU A 810 1.91 -23.99 6.33
CA LEU A 810 2.45 -25.30 6.65
C LEU A 810 2.77 -25.42 8.15
N HIS A 811 3.24 -24.37 8.83
CA HIS A 811 3.53 -24.41 10.27
C HIS A 811 2.27 -24.43 11.14
N ALA A 812 1.25 -23.65 10.77
CA ALA A 812 -0.06 -23.67 11.43
C ALA A 812 -0.78 -25.04 11.23
N LEU A 813 -0.68 -25.63 10.04
CA LEU A 813 -1.25 -26.95 9.74
C LEU A 813 -0.42 -28.10 10.35
N LYS A 814 0.91 -27.97 10.47
CA LYS A 814 1.77 -28.91 11.21
C LYS A 814 1.46 -28.88 12.71
N GLY A 815 1.16 -27.71 13.28
CA GLY A 815 0.68 -27.57 14.67
C GLY A 815 -0.64 -28.31 14.90
N LEU A 816 -1.61 -28.13 13.99
CA LEU A 816 -2.89 -28.84 14.03
C LEU A 816 -2.75 -30.36 13.82
N ASN A 817 -1.83 -30.82 12.98
CA ASN A 817 -1.56 -32.25 12.79
C ASN A 817 -0.79 -32.88 13.97
N ALA A 818 0.14 -32.15 14.59
CA ALA A 818 0.84 -32.59 15.80
C ALA A 818 -0.10 -32.68 17.02
N ASP A 819 -1.14 -31.85 17.09
CA ASP A 819 -2.18 -31.95 18.11
C ASP A 819 -3.16 -33.09 17.84
N ARG A 820 -3.44 -33.39 16.57
CA ARG A 820 -4.22 -34.57 16.15
C ARG A 820 -3.53 -35.90 16.42
N GLU A 821 -2.20 -35.96 16.32
CA GLU A 821 -1.41 -37.16 16.64
C GLU A 821 -1.24 -37.35 18.16
N ARG A 822 -1.23 -36.27 18.94
CA ARG A 822 -1.12 -36.32 20.42
C ARG A 822 -2.39 -36.76 21.14
N ASP A 823 -3.55 -36.71 20.51
CA ASP A 823 -4.82 -37.20 21.08
C ASP A 823 -4.91 -38.75 21.18
N THR A 824 -3.85 -39.48 20.82
CA THR A 824 -3.82 -40.96 20.91
C THR A 824 -3.05 -41.52 22.10
N GLU A 825 -2.41 -40.69 22.93
CA GLU A 825 -1.69 -41.16 24.12
C GLU A 825 -2.27 -40.57 25.42
N LYS A 826 -2.78 -41.43 26.30
CA LYS A 826 -3.27 -41.06 27.64
C LYS A 826 -2.15 -40.42 28.47
N PRO A 827 -2.30 -39.19 29.00
CA PRO A 827 -1.28 -38.62 29.87
C PRO A 827 -1.45 -39.03 31.34
N GLU A 828 -0.34 -39.37 31.98
CA GLU A 828 -0.25 -39.65 33.41
C GLU A 828 -0.48 -38.39 34.27
N LYS A 829 -1.20 -38.58 35.39
CA LYS A 829 -1.59 -37.52 36.34
C LYS A 829 -0.38 -36.90 37.04
N ARG A 830 -0.12 -35.60 36.82
CA ARG A 830 0.67 -34.74 37.72
C ARG A 830 -0.26 -33.87 38.59
N ARG A 831 -0.05 -33.94 39.91
CA ARG A 831 -0.76 -33.15 40.95
C ARG A 831 -0.35 -31.68 40.88
N PHE A 832 -1.32 -30.77 40.79
CA PHE A 832 -1.15 -29.34 41.04
C PHE A 832 -1.50 -29.01 42.50
N VAL A 833 -0.62 -28.25 43.18
CA VAL A 833 -0.83 -27.66 44.50
C VAL A 833 -0.74 -26.14 44.32
N GLY A 834 -1.79 -25.40 44.69
CA GLY A 834 -1.79 -23.93 44.72
C GLY A 834 -3.17 -23.31 44.46
N LYS A 835 -3.70 -22.54 45.44
CA LYS A 835 -5.09 -22.05 45.54
C LYS A 835 -5.52 -21.07 44.43
N LYS A 836 -6.72 -21.29 43.86
CA LYS A 836 -7.52 -20.32 43.10
C LYS A 836 -8.11 -19.26 44.05
N LEU A 837 -7.80 -17.98 43.85
CA LEU A 837 -8.56 -16.86 44.43
C LEU A 837 -9.71 -16.49 43.49
N ARG A 838 -10.87 -16.09 44.06
CA ARG A 838 -12.11 -15.79 43.32
C ARG A 838 -12.28 -14.28 43.12
N LEU A 839 -12.98 -13.96 42.03
CA LEU A 839 -13.15 -12.66 41.37
C LEU A 839 -14.08 -11.66 42.10
N ASN A 840 -14.09 -11.63 43.44
CA ASN A 840 -14.88 -10.66 44.21
C ASN A 840 -14.05 -9.63 44.98
N ASP A 841 -12.73 -9.60 44.77
CA ASP A 841 -11.83 -8.57 45.32
C ASP A 841 -11.12 -7.81 44.19
N TYR A 842 -11.92 -7.12 43.36
CA TYR A 842 -11.46 -6.01 42.51
C TYR A 842 -12.39 -4.81 42.67
#